data_AF-A0A6L7WR43-F1
#
_entry.id   AF-A0A6L7WR43-F1
#
_cell.length_a   1.000
_cell.length_b   1.000
_cell.length_c   1.000
_cell.angle_alpha   90.00
_cell.angle_beta   90.00
_cell.angle_gamma   90.00
#
_symmetry.space_group_name_H-M   'P 1'
#
loop_
_entity.id
_entity.type
_entity.pdbx_description
1 polymer ?
#
loop_
_entity_poly.entity_id
_entity_poly.type
_entity_poly.pdbx_seq_one_letter_code
_entity_poly.pdbx_strand_id
1 'polypeptide(L)'
;MGHRARDGRRGRRQRRRPVARDGRLRAGRGDLPPARHHRRLQPVDGLSARPLRPAGDRRRVGPDRRGRRRDRRPQLGRGRPEPTRDRRGHPGRGRGRRARTGAHRHGRIADHRRARTRARRRGRRRGGRQQRRRYGRGRRRAPAGSAHRGLRRLGLRLEQRGRDSGQPRSGSQYHQLAGPAGEPHRHPAARARGSPDHADGRPAGARLLAVSAASAGVHRRPRDLHLVVAAREKYIRRIRSTLVLLALFLAIGGYVWFIERERPPASEADANEQAFDVAAGRITDLTVHAANGDVTVLTRTENEIDWEVTVPVETEADDNAATAIATTLAALEIRRVVDDAAADLAPFGLAEPPVRVTFATPDGEPTTLSVGDESPTGGEHYAAIGSRVMLVAGFVESTLNRTTFELRDRSILEFIGPDVTSLAVEQDDDTLRFAKADGDWRVVEPLDARADFGLVEAMVGRLGSGEMVAIESESAAEGALEPFGLTEPRLTATVEVDGESHTLLVGDENPETTVYARDAARELVFTIDAALVDDLARGADTYRQKDLFDFRPFNANTLTVVRGGRTIRFEKGPAAGDETAEGEAGAAEEVWRRIEPEPADVERPEMDALLRALSDLRADSFVESRQGTGLDAPLAMIAATFGDDGEEERVRIARSGDATYGAHGDEPGAAVVDSAAVDGALEALDALDPGASTD
;
A
#
# COMPACT_ATOMS: atom_id res chain seq x y z
N MET A 1 48.14 15.40 59.57
CA MET A 1 49.49 15.47 60.19
C MET A 1 50.54 15.07 59.15
N GLY A 2 51.71 15.73 59.12
CA GLY A 2 52.87 15.41 58.25
C GLY A 2 52.68 15.75 56.76
N HIS A 3 53.60 16.39 56.00
CA HIS A 3 55.08 16.25 55.82
C HIS A 3 55.50 15.03 54.98
N ARG A 4 56.41 15.11 53.99
CA ARG A 4 57.35 16.18 53.50
C ARG A 4 57.55 16.01 51.97
N ALA A 5 57.61 17.07 51.14
CA ALA A 5 58.81 17.80 50.65
C ALA A 5 59.71 16.98 49.68
N ARG A 6 60.34 17.53 48.62
CA ARG A 6 61.08 18.83 48.51
C ARG A 6 61.12 19.42 47.08
N ASP A 7 61.48 20.73 47.03
CA ASP A 7 62.21 21.54 46.02
C ASP A 7 61.94 21.38 44.50
N GLY A 8 61.81 22.43 43.67
CA GLY A 8 61.66 23.88 43.92
C GLY A 8 62.62 24.81 43.15
N ARG A 9 62.10 25.80 42.40
CA ARG A 9 62.84 27.02 41.93
C ARG A 9 61.89 28.12 41.42
N ARG A 10 62.20 29.38 41.80
CA ARG A 10 61.97 30.71 41.14
C ARG A 10 60.73 30.93 40.22
N GLY A 11 59.94 32.00 40.35
CA GLY A 11 59.97 33.11 41.31
C GLY A 11 59.03 34.30 40.99
N ARG A 12 58.69 35.07 42.05
CA ARG A 12 58.20 36.47 42.17
C ARG A 12 58.10 37.37 40.90
N ARG A 13 57.18 38.36 40.78
CA ARG A 13 55.91 38.74 41.51
C ARG A 13 55.30 40.02 40.86
N GLN A 14 53.96 40.18 40.97
CA GLN A 14 53.21 41.44 41.26
C GLN A 14 52.92 42.58 40.23
N ARG A 15 51.61 42.89 40.12
CA ARG A 15 50.89 44.21 40.31
C ARG A 15 50.47 45.13 39.12
N ARG A 16 49.13 45.24 38.97
CA ARG A 16 48.24 46.44 38.98
C ARG A 16 48.39 47.58 37.93
N ARG A 17 47.33 47.75 37.09
CA ARG A 17 46.39 48.91 36.90
C ARG A 17 46.82 50.34 37.37
N PRO A 18 46.26 51.48 36.85
CA PRO A 18 45.37 51.74 35.67
C PRO A 18 45.62 53.10 34.88
N VAL A 19 44.63 53.56 34.06
CA VAL A 19 44.26 54.98 33.67
C VAL A 19 44.72 55.62 32.31
N ALA A 20 43.78 55.65 31.35
CA ALA A 20 43.21 56.73 30.48
C ALA A 20 43.96 57.95 29.85
N ARG A 21 43.46 58.33 28.63
CA ARG A 21 43.49 59.63 27.88
C ARG A 21 44.84 60.05 27.23
N ASP A 22 44.89 60.95 26.22
CA ASP A 22 43.91 61.91 25.67
C ASP A 22 44.03 62.15 24.13
N GLY A 23 43.07 62.87 23.53
CA GLY A 23 43.20 63.60 22.24
C GLY A 23 42.27 63.14 21.09
N ARG A 24 41.65 63.98 20.23
CA ARG A 24 41.05 65.34 20.25
C ARG A 24 40.81 65.78 18.78
N LEU A 25 39.62 66.31 18.47
CA LEU A 25 39.17 67.22 17.36
C LEU A 25 37.81 66.70 16.77
N ARG A 26 36.65 67.37 16.92
CA ARG A 26 36.12 68.59 16.23
C ARG A 26 36.05 68.46 14.69
N ALA A 27 34.98 68.80 13.95
CA ALA A 27 33.55 69.18 14.19
C ALA A 27 32.84 69.26 12.78
N GLY A 28 31.52 69.42 12.56
CA GLY A 28 30.30 69.51 13.40
C GLY A 28 29.20 70.42 12.75
N ARG A 29 27.89 70.11 12.94
CA ARG A 29 26.66 70.65 12.24
C ARG A 29 26.39 70.02 10.85
N GLY A 30 25.15 69.95 10.34
CA GLY A 30 23.84 70.25 10.97
C GLY A 30 22.64 70.26 9.97
N ASP A 31 21.42 70.14 10.53
CA ASP A 31 20.11 70.62 10.05
C ASP A 31 19.35 69.97 8.85
N LEU A 32 18.03 69.89 9.02
CA LEU A 32 16.97 69.49 8.05
C LEU A 32 15.96 70.68 7.93
N PRO A 33 14.86 70.55 7.16
CA PRO A 33 14.67 70.77 5.71
C PRO A 33 13.94 72.14 5.43
N PRO A 34 13.55 72.52 4.18
CA PRO A 34 12.22 72.13 3.66
C PRO A 34 11.96 72.15 2.10
N ALA A 35 11.24 71.14 1.61
CA ALA A 35 10.05 71.12 0.74
C ALA A 35 9.78 72.09 -0.48
N ARG A 36 9.11 71.50 -1.51
CA ARG A 36 8.07 72.03 -2.47
C ARG A 36 8.38 72.37 -3.96
N HIS A 37 7.90 71.45 -4.83
CA HIS A 37 6.96 71.63 -5.97
C HIS A 37 7.38 71.92 -7.45
N HIS A 38 6.69 71.18 -8.34
CA HIS A 38 6.19 71.47 -9.71
C HIS A 38 7.08 71.38 -10.98
N ARG A 39 6.99 70.22 -11.67
CA ARG A 39 6.37 70.05 -13.01
C ARG A 39 6.11 68.55 -13.24
N ARG A 40 4.87 68.08 -13.41
CA ARG A 40 4.09 68.00 -14.68
C ARG A 40 4.82 67.31 -15.84
N LEU A 41 4.51 66.02 -16.03
CA LEU A 41 4.07 65.47 -17.31
C LEU A 41 2.79 64.64 -17.07
N GLN A 42 2.02 64.37 -18.13
CA GLN A 42 0.71 63.70 -18.11
C GLN A 42 0.70 62.51 -19.10
N PRO A 43 -0.28 61.59 -19.02
CA PRO A 43 -0.33 60.40 -19.89
C PRO A 43 -0.80 60.76 -21.31
N VAL A 44 -0.71 59.77 -22.21
CA VAL A 44 -1.26 59.85 -23.58
C VAL A 44 -2.13 58.62 -23.87
N ASP A 45 -3.39 58.67 -23.44
CA ASP A 45 -4.48 57.90 -24.07
C ASP A 45 -4.93 58.65 -25.35
N GLY A 46 -5.27 57.93 -26.43
CA GLY A 46 -5.27 58.55 -27.77
C GLY A 46 -6.25 58.09 -28.86
N LEU A 47 -7.10 57.07 -28.66
CA LEU A 47 -8.18 56.65 -29.60
C LEU A 47 -7.65 56.16 -30.99
N SER A 48 -8.42 55.58 -31.93
CA SER A 48 -9.88 55.29 -32.05
C SER A 48 -10.11 53.85 -32.57
N ALA A 49 -11.35 53.36 -32.59
CA ALA A 49 -11.67 51.94 -32.89
C ALA A 49 -12.77 51.73 -33.96
N ARG A 50 -12.86 50.47 -34.47
CA ARG A 50 -14.02 49.83 -35.16
C ARG A 50 -14.37 50.34 -36.59
N PRO A 51 -15.30 49.71 -37.36
CA PRO A 51 -16.00 48.40 -37.20
C PRO A 51 -16.13 47.47 -38.47
N LEU A 52 -16.66 46.24 -38.26
CA LEU A 52 -17.61 45.44 -39.10
C LEU A 52 -17.23 44.85 -40.51
N ARG A 53 -17.20 43.49 -40.57
CA ARG A 53 -18.07 42.52 -41.34
C ARG A 53 -18.38 42.70 -42.86
N PRO A 54 -18.88 41.66 -43.59
CA PRO A 54 -18.70 40.18 -43.51
C PRO A 54 -18.57 39.47 -44.90
N ALA A 55 -18.77 38.14 -44.94
CA ALA A 55 -19.01 37.25 -46.11
C ALA A 55 -17.79 36.86 -46.99
N GLY A 56 -17.79 35.70 -47.69
CA GLY A 56 -18.76 34.59 -47.69
C GLY A 56 -18.43 33.42 -48.65
N ASP A 57 -19.10 32.27 -48.43
CA ASP A 57 -19.12 31.00 -49.20
C ASP A 57 -18.60 31.00 -50.66
N ARG A 58 -17.69 30.04 -50.98
CA ARG A 58 -17.89 29.09 -52.11
C ARG A 58 -16.94 27.87 -52.18
N ARG A 59 -17.54 26.70 -51.92
CA ARG A 59 -17.56 25.47 -52.76
C ARG A 59 -16.29 24.94 -53.46
N ARG A 60 -15.99 23.67 -53.13
CA ARG A 60 -15.78 22.51 -54.04
C ARG A 60 -15.21 22.76 -55.45
N VAL A 61 -14.00 22.22 -55.72
CA VAL A 61 -13.78 21.24 -56.81
C VAL A 61 -12.74 20.22 -56.34
N GLY A 62 -13.00 18.93 -56.58
CA GLY A 62 -11.98 17.89 -56.62
C GLY A 62 -12.29 16.95 -57.79
N PRO A 63 -11.30 16.46 -58.54
CA PRO A 63 -11.50 15.40 -59.53
C PRO A 63 -10.88 14.06 -59.08
N ASP A 64 -11.73 13.08 -58.76
CA ASP A 64 -11.35 11.66 -58.80
C ASP A 64 -10.98 11.28 -60.25
N ARG A 65 -9.84 10.58 -60.45
CA ARG A 65 -9.70 9.55 -61.50
C ARG A 65 -8.50 8.61 -61.35
N ARG A 66 -8.80 7.41 -60.84
CA ARG A 66 -8.36 6.06 -61.29
C ARG A 66 -7.33 5.99 -62.45
N GLY A 67 -6.21 5.26 -62.29
CA GLY A 67 -5.12 5.26 -63.31
C GLY A 67 -4.18 4.04 -63.53
N ARG A 68 -4.51 2.81 -63.11
CA ARG A 68 -3.91 1.50 -63.52
C ARG A 68 -2.39 1.36 -63.86
N ARG A 69 -1.70 0.46 -63.14
CA ARG A 69 -0.65 -0.50 -63.58
C ARG A 69 0.34 -0.10 -64.70
N ARG A 70 1.65 -0.19 -64.41
CA ARG A 70 2.50 -1.29 -64.96
C ARG A 70 3.89 -1.42 -64.32
N ASP A 71 4.49 -2.58 -64.55
CA ASP A 71 5.76 -3.09 -64.06
C ASP A 71 6.98 -2.39 -64.69
N ARG A 72 8.12 -2.36 -63.97
CA ARG A 72 9.38 -2.98 -64.46
C ARG A 72 10.51 -3.04 -63.43
N ARG A 73 11.23 -4.17 -63.44
CA ARG A 73 12.61 -4.29 -62.94
C ARG A 73 13.60 -3.67 -63.93
N PRO A 74 14.83 -3.36 -63.49
CA PRO A 74 16.05 -3.72 -64.21
C PRO A 74 16.77 -4.91 -63.55
N GLN A 75 17.69 -5.55 -64.27
CA GLN A 75 18.42 -6.75 -63.85
C GLN A 75 19.79 -6.82 -64.58
N LEU A 76 20.69 -7.65 -64.06
CA LEU A 76 21.96 -8.14 -64.66
C LEU A 76 23.21 -7.29 -64.43
N GLY A 77 24.32 -7.98 -64.13
CA GLY A 77 25.63 -7.39 -63.79
C GLY A 77 26.66 -8.43 -63.31
N ARG A 78 26.76 -9.60 -63.98
CA ARG A 78 27.67 -10.71 -63.63
C ARG A 78 29.15 -10.28 -63.58
N GLY A 79 29.92 -10.80 -62.62
CA GLY A 79 31.37 -10.65 -62.59
C GLY A 79 32.12 -11.56 -61.60
N ARG A 80 32.51 -12.78 -62.04
CA ARG A 80 33.63 -13.57 -61.50
C ARG A 80 34.53 -13.95 -62.68
N PRO A 81 35.86 -14.03 -62.48
CA PRO A 81 36.52 -15.31 -62.75
C PRO A 81 37.46 -15.78 -61.63
N GLU A 82 38.07 -16.94 -61.86
CA GLU A 82 38.76 -17.83 -60.91
C GLU A 82 40.31 -17.66 -60.84
N PRO A 83 41.05 -18.44 -60.01
CA PRO A 83 42.39 -18.06 -59.55
C PRO A 83 43.57 -18.72 -60.29
N THR A 84 44.80 -18.33 -59.91
CA THR A 84 46.05 -19.00 -60.34
C THR A 84 46.99 -19.32 -59.16
N ARG A 85 47.53 -20.54 -59.17
CA ARG A 85 48.79 -20.93 -58.50
C ARG A 85 49.98 -20.35 -59.33
N ASP A 86 51.26 -20.33 -58.94
CA ASP A 86 52.03 -21.48 -58.44
C ASP A 86 53.51 -21.16 -58.09
N ARG A 87 54.10 -22.01 -57.22
CA ARG A 87 55.51 -22.53 -57.19
C ARG A 87 56.78 -21.69 -56.85
N ARG A 88 57.59 -22.36 -55.99
CA ARG A 88 59.09 -22.47 -55.87
C ARG A 88 59.87 -21.55 -54.90
N GLY A 89 60.57 -22.18 -53.95
CA GLY A 89 61.65 -21.60 -53.12
C GLY A 89 62.08 -22.49 -51.93
N HIS A 90 63.33 -22.98 -51.89
CA HIS A 90 63.90 -23.88 -50.87
C HIS A 90 65.46 -23.77 -50.94
N PRO A 91 66.30 -24.25 -49.99
CA PRO A 91 66.06 -24.86 -48.66
C PRO A 91 66.94 -24.28 -47.49
N GLY A 92 66.87 -24.86 -46.28
CA GLY A 92 67.79 -24.58 -45.15
C GLY A 92 67.79 -25.68 -44.06
N ARG A 93 68.86 -25.81 -43.25
CA ARG A 93 69.08 -26.87 -42.21
C ARG A 93 69.52 -26.24 -40.87
N GLY A 94 69.33 -26.80 -39.67
CA GLY A 94 68.66 -28.04 -39.21
C GLY A 94 69.21 -28.57 -37.85
N ARG A 95 68.69 -29.72 -37.35
CA ARG A 95 69.03 -30.46 -36.09
C ARG A 95 68.46 -29.89 -34.76
N GLY A 96 67.94 -30.68 -33.79
CA GLY A 96 67.45 -32.08 -33.81
C GLY A 96 67.52 -32.87 -32.46
N ARG A 97 66.62 -33.87 -32.28
CA ARG A 97 66.55 -34.92 -31.21
C ARG A 97 66.03 -34.44 -29.81
N ARG A 98 65.37 -35.23 -28.94
CA ARG A 98 65.01 -36.69 -28.88
C ARG A 98 63.83 -36.97 -27.90
N ALA A 99 62.97 -37.97 -28.20
CA ALA A 99 62.41 -39.10 -27.38
C ALA A 99 62.14 -38.95 -25.83
N ARG A 100 61.19 -39.66 -25.15
CA ARG A 100 60.22 -40.74 -25.51
C ARG A 100 59.17 -41.04 -24.38
N THR A 101 57.92 -41.35 -24.75
CA THR A 101 56.94 -42.35 -24.19
C THR A 101 56.71 -42.62 -22.68
N GLY A 102 55.42 -42.66 -22.29
CA GLY A 102 54.84 -43.55 -21.25
C GLY A 102 54.02 -42.82 -20.15
N ALA A 103 52.91 -43.29 -19.56
CA ALA A 103 51.81 -44.26 -19.81
C ALA A 103 51.26 -44.75 -18.45
N HIS A 104 49.93 -44.95 -18.31
CA HIS A 104 49.27 -45.24 -17.01
C HIS A 104 49.59 -46.62 -16.37
N ARG A 105 49.50 -46.73 -15.04
CA ARG A 105 48.49 -47.61 -14.37
C ARG A 105 48.39 -47.50 -12.84
N HIS A 106 47.33 -48.11 -12.31
CA HIS A 106 46.84 -48.15 -10.92
C HIS A 106 47.84 -48.51 -9.81
N GLY A 107 47.55 -48.00 -8.60
CA GLY A 107 47.91 -48.57 -7.29
C GLY A 107 46.75 -48.38 -6.30
N ARG A 108 46.55 -49.31 -5.35
CA ARG A 108 45.39 -49.35 -4.43
C ARG A 108 45.85 -49.81 -3.03
N ILE A 109 45.00 -49.66 -2.01
CA ILE A 109 44.98 -50.37 -0.69
C ILE A 109 45.76 -49.75 0.50
N ALA A 110 45.16 -49.91 1.70
CA ALA A 110 45.72 -49.89 3.07
C ALA A 110 46.02 -48.57 3.83
N ASP A 111 44.97 -47.94 4.37
CA ASP A 111 44.50 -48.11 5.77
C ASP A 111 45.38 -47.75 7.02
N HIS A 112 44.66 -47.28 8.05
CA HIS A 112 44.86 -47.47 9.50
C HIS A 112 45.84 -46.62 10.37
N ARG A 113 45.27 -46.15 11.50
CA ARG A 113 45.83 -45.92 12.87
C ARG A 113 46.45 -44.57 13.32
N ARG A 114 45.59 -43.84 14.07
CA ARG A 114 45.75 -43.47 15.51
C ARG A 114 46.86 -42.50 16.00
N ALA A 115 46.40 -41.27 16.29
CA ALA A 115 46.17 -40.73 17.66
C ALA A 115 47.27 -39.98 18.47
N ARG A 116 46.74 -39.11 19.36
CA ARG A 116 47.27 -38.59 20.66
C ARG A 116 48.33 -37.47 20.70
N THR A 117 47.80 -36.24 20.82
CA THR A 117 48.04 -35.30 21.94
C THR A 117 49.37 -35.33 22.73
N ARG A 118 50.06 -34.17 22.82
CA ARG A 118 50.70 -33.71 24.08
C ARG A 118 51.06 -32.22 24.12
N ALA A 119 50.68 -31.60 25.24
CA ALA A 119 50.85 -30.20 25.63
C ALA A 119 52.31 -29.73 25.84
N ARG A 120 52.52 -28.40 25.97
CA ARG A 120 52.89 -27.80 27.29
C ARG A 120 52.91 -26.25 27.38
N ARG A 121 52.35 -25.78 28.51
CA ARG A 121 52.43 -24.44 29.15
C ARG A 121 53.72 -23.61 28.97
N ARG A 122 53.55 -22.28 28.97
CA ARG A 122 54.20 -21.31 29.91
C ARG A 122 53.34 -20.03 30.02
N GLY A 123 53.65 -19.13 30.96
CA GLY A 123 52.93 -17.86 31.19
C GLY A 123 53.03 -17.35 32.64
N ARG A 124 52.51 -16.14 32.94
CA ARG A 124 52.27 -15.60 34.30
C ARG A 124 51.62 -14.19 34.24
N ARG A 125 50.54 -13.99 35.04
CA ARG A 125 50.20 -12.86 35.96
C ARG A 125 50.39 -11.40 35.46
N ARG A 126 49.50 -10.44 35.76
CA ARG A 126 48.85 -10.21 37.08
C ARG A 126 47.57 -9.30 37.01
N GLY A 127 46.43 -9.86 37.43
CA GLY A 127 45.17 -9.29 37.97
C GLY A 127 44.65 -7.84 37.75
N GLY A 128 43.32 -7.68 37.66
CA GLY A 128 42.59 -6.40 37.82
C GLY A 128 41.08 -6.48 37.52
N ARG A 129 40.23 -6.46 38.55
CA ARG A 129 38.73 -6.44 38.55
C ARG A 129 38.15 -5.42 37.52
N GLN A 130 37.01 -5.62 36.85
CA GLN A 130 35.66 -5.74 37.45
C GLN A 130 34.57 -6.30 36.48
N GLN A 131 33.82 -7.28 36.98
CA GLN A 131 32.37 -7.55 36.84
C GLN A 131 31.53 -6.95 35.66
N ARG A 132 31.03 -7.84 34.78
CA ARG A 132 29.63 -7.82 34.30
C ARG A 132 28.98 -9.16 34.69
N ARG A 133 27.71 -9.16 35.11
CA ARG A 133 26.94 -10.40 35.39
C ARG A 133 26.05 -10.75 34.18
N ARG A 134 26.09 -12.01 33.74
CA ARG A 134 24.98 -12.64 32.99
C ARG A 134 24.14 -13.44 33.98
N TYR A 135 22.82 -13.37 33.86
CA TYR A 135 21.92 -14.39 34.43
C TYR A 135 21.63 -15.48 33.38
N GLY A 136 21.33 -16.69 33.83
CA GLY A 136 21.09 -17.83 32.96
C GLY A 136 20.05 -18.80 33.55
N ARG A 137 19.10 -19.20 32.68
CA ARG A 137 18.03 -20.20 32.83
C ARG A 137 17.99 -21.06 34.11
N GLY A 138 16.81 -21.12 34.72
CA GLY A 138 16.43 -22.18 35.67
C GLY A 138 15.01 -22.71 35.42
N ARG A 139 14.87 -23.81 34.64
CA ARG A 139 13.61 -24.58 34.60
C ARG A 139 13.35 -25.24 35.96
N ARG A 140 12.09 -25.32 36.42
CA ARG A 140 11.69 -26.16 37.58
C ARG A 140 10.65 -27.20 37.17
N ARG A 141 10.70 -28.36 37.85
CA ARG A 141 9.70 -29.44 37.78
C ARG A 141 8.88 -29.47 39.08
N ALA A 142 7.70 -30.09 39.03
CA ALA A 142 6.79 -30.23 40.17
C ALA A 142 7.29 -31.22 41.26
N PRO A 143 6.75 -31.11 42.49
CA PRO A 143 6.79 -32.17 43.50
C PRO A 143 5.49 -33.01 43.52
N ALA A 144 5.57 -34.20 44.09
CA ALA A 144 4.45 -35.00 44.60
C ALA A 144 4.88 -35.60 45.95
N GLY A 145 4.00 -35.96 46.89
CA GLY A 145 2.54 -35.87 46.93
C GLY A 145 2.00 -36.73 48.09
N SER A 146 0.69 -36.71 48.35
CA SER A 146 0.02 -37.63 49.27
C SER A 146 -1.46 -37.79 48.87
N ALA A 147 -2.10 -38.90 49.27
CA ALA A 147 -3.32 -39.38 48.61
C ALA A 147 -4.42 -39.81 49.59
N HIS A 148 -5.68 -39.74 49.16
CA HIS A 148 -6.81 -40.50 49.72
C HIS A 148 -7.74 -41.04 48.60
N ARG A 149 -8.75 -41.84 48.95
CA ARG A 149 -9.32 -42.91 48.11
C ARG A 149 -10.74 -42.66 47.56
N GLY A 150 -10.99 -43.11 46.32
CA GLY A 150 -12.31 -43.58 45.86
C GLY A 150 -13.27 -42.51 45.30
N LEU A 151 -14.33 -42.83 44.54
CA LEU A 151 -14.82 -44.15 44.08
C LEU A 151 -15.59 -44.05 42.72
N ARG A 152 -15.30 -44.99 41.81
CA ARG A 152 -16.18 -45.68 40.84
C ARG A 152 -17.44 -44.99 40.20
N ARG A 153 -17.43 -45.05 38.86
CA ARG A 153 -18.47 -45.57 37.90
C ARG A 153 -19.43 -44.61 37.18
N LEU A 154 -19.75 -45.03 35.94
CA LEU A 154 -20.77 -44.47 35.03
C LEU A 154 -22.14 -45.14 35.21
N GLY A 155 -23.18 -44.45 34.72
CA GLY A 155 -24.51 -45.00 34.39
C GLY A 155 -25.64 -44.44 35.27
N LEU A 156 -26.89 -44.31 34.80
CA LEU A 156 -27.46 -44.55 33.46
C LEU A 156 -28.79 -43.77 33.32
N ARG A 157 -29.16 -43.41 32.07
CA ARG A 157 -30.51 -43.21 31.48
C ARG A 157 -31.73 -42.75 32.32
N LEU A 158 -32.54 -41.92 31.63
CA LEU A 158 -34.01 -41.80 31.69
C LEU A 158 -34.67 -41.18 32.94
N GLU A 159 -35.36 -40.06 32.73
CA GLU A 159 -36.82 -40.04 32.92
C GLU A 159 -37.51 -39.06 31.92
N GLN A 160 -38.84 -38.97 31.95
CA GLN A 160 -39.65 -38.32 30.91
C GLN A 160 -40.38 -37.03 31.37
N ARG A 161 -41.08 -36.42 30.42
CA ARG A 161 -42.07 -35.33 30.55
C ARG A 161 -42.93 -35.43 31.83
N GLY A 162 -43.38 -34.33 32.44
CA GLY A 162 -43.30 -32.92 32.05
C GLY A 162 -44.48 -32.14 32.65
N ARG A 163 -44.72 -30.88 32.20
CA ARG A 163 -46.00 -30.17 32.42
C ARG A 163 -46.17 -29.03 31.41
N ASP A 164 -47.43 -28.79 31.03
CA ASP A 164 -47.83 -27.88 29.96
C ASP A 164 -48.22 -26.47 30.43
N SER A 165 -48.44 -25.62 29.43
CA SER A 165 -49.34 -24.45 29.39
C SER A 165 -48.87 -23.12 30.01
N GLY A 166 -48.62 -22.16 29.10
CA GLY A 166 -48.57 -20.71 29.32
C GLY A 166 -48.77 -20.02 27.98
N GLN A 167 -49.90 -19.34 27.77
CA GLN A 167 -50.33 -18.90 26.43
C GLN A 167 -49.65 -17.61 25.92
N PRO A 168 -49.57 -17.41 24.59
CA PRO A 168 -48.82 -16.31 23.96
C PRO A 168 -49.59 -14.99 23.95
N ARG A 169 -48.89 -13.88 23.67
CA ARG A 169 -49.50 -12.57 23.40
C ARG A 169 -49.13 -12.01 22.03
N SER A 170 -50.14 -11.99 21.15
CA SER A 170 -50.41 -10.96 20.14
C SER A 170 -49.24 -10.34 19.36
N GLY A 171 -48.92 -10.93 18.22
CA GLY A 171 -48.42 -10.19 17.05
C GLY A 171 -49.52 -10.18 15.97
N SER A 172 -50.06 -9.01 15.62
CA SER A 172 -51.10 -8.89 14.59
C SER A 172 -50.48 -8.80 13.20
N GLN A 173 -50.79 -9.77 12.33
CA GLN A 173 -50.41 -9.74 10.92
C GLN A 173 -51.13 -8.63 10.16
N TYR A 174 -50.52 -8.14 9.08
CA TYR A 174 -51.10 -8.32 7.74
C TYR A 174 -50.01 -8.40 6.67
N HIS A 175 -50.13 -9.39 5.77
CA HIS A 175 -49.33 -9.45 4.55
C HIS A 175 -49.82 -8.40 3.53
N GLN A 176 -48.89 -7.85 2.75
CA GLN A 176 -49.07 -7.80 1.31
C GLN A 176 -47.86 -8.48 0.63
N LEU A 177 -48.10 -9.02 -0.56
CA LEU A 177 -47.15 -9.87 -1.29
C LEU A 177 -46.41 -9.05 -2.37
N ALA A 178 -45.16 -9.41 -2.63
CA ALA A 178 -44.49 -9.05 -3.87
C ALA A 178 -45.00 -9.90 -5.05
N GLY A 179 -44.88 -9.36 -6.27
CA GLY A 179 -45.17 -10.05 -7.53
C GLY A 179 -44.53 -9.30 -8.71
N PRO A 180 -44.06 -9.97 -9.78
CA PRO A 180 -42.69 -9.67 -10.24
C PRO A 180 -42.51 -9.41 -11.75
N ALA A 181 -41.23 -9.18 -12.10
CA ALA A 181 -40.57 -9.29 -13.40
C ALA A 181 -40.64 -8.10 -14.39
N GLY A 182 -39.48 -7.83 -15.02
CA GLY A 182 -39.22 -6.81 -16.05
C GLY A 182 -37.70 -6.67 -16.28
N GLU A 183 -37.22 -6.98 -17.48
CA GLU A 183 -35.80 -7.24 -17.82
C GLU A 183 -34.89 -5.99 -17.89
N PRO A 184 -33.55 -6.17 -17.84
CA PRO A 184 -32.58 -5.08 -17.99
C PRO A 184 -32.31 -4.69 -19.45
N HIS A 185 -32.04 -3.42 -19.70
CA HIS A 185 -31.52 -2.89 -20.97
C HIS A 185 -30.23 -2.07 -20.73
N ARG A 186 -29.36 -2.04 -21.74
CA ARG A 186 -27.96 -1.57 -21.63
C ARG A 186 -27.79 -0.06 -21.80
N HIS A 187 -26.74 0.46 -21.17
CA HIS A 187 -26.08 1.77 -21.38
C HIS A 187 -26.88 3.06 -21.10
N PRO A 188 -26.25 4.00 -20.37
CA PRO A 188 -26.32 5.43 -20.64
C PRO A 188 -24.98 5.95 -21.19
N ALA A 189 -25.04 6.89 -22.13
CA ALA A 189 -23.90 7.70 -22.56
C ALA A 189 -24.37 9.12 -22.95
N ALA A 190 -23.43 10.07 -22.95
CA ALA A 190 -23.61 11.49 -23.29
C ALA A 190 -24.45 12.37 -22.32
N ARG A 191 -23.72 13.14 -21.48
CA ARG A 191 -23.69 14.63 -21.41
C ARG A 191 -25.00 15.37 -21.81
N ALA A 192 -25.48 16.40 -21.09
CA ALA A 192 -24.69 17.47 -20.46
C ALA A 192 -25.47 18.37 -19.46
N ARG A 193 -24.71 19.00 -18.55
CA ARG A 193 -24.82 20.38 -18.01
C ARG A 193 -26.21 21.07 -17.99
N GLY A 194 -26.71 21.40 -16.79
CA GLY A 194 -27.87 22.29 -16.60
C GLY A 194 -28.21 22.62 -15.14
N SER A 195 -27.47 23.54 -14.53
CA SER A 195 -27.73 24.16 -13.21
C SER A 195 -27.18 25.61 -13.26
N PRO A 196 -27.57 26.57 -12.39
CA PRO A 196 -28.29 26.42 -11.12
C PRO A 196 -29.41 27.48 -10.89
N ASP A 197 -29.66 27.80 -9.61
CA ASP A 197 -30.16 29.07 -9.06
C ASP A 197 -31.67 29.31 -8.77
N HIS A 198 -32.02 28.93 -7.53
CA HIS A 198 -32.34 29.85 -6.41
C HIS A 198 -33.77 30.33 -6.09
N ALA A 199 -33.90 30.65 -4.78
CA ALA A 199 -34.79 31.61 -4.11
C ALA A 199 -36.26 31.21 -3.82
N ASP A 200 -36.42 30.65 -2.62
CA ASP A 200 -37.38 31.00 -1.56
C ASP A 200 -38.49 32.05 -1.82
N GLY A 201 -39.69 31.73 -1.30
CA GLY A 201 -40.77 32.68 -1.05
C GLY A 201 -41.86 32.10 -0.15
N ARG A 202 -41.93 32.53 1.13
CA ARG A 202 -42.98 32.12 2.10
C ARG A 202 -44.23 33.06 2.00
N PRO A 203 -45.21 33.09 2.94
CA PRO A 203 -46.56 32.62 2.59
C PRO A 203 -47.67 33.58 3.08
N ALA A 204 -48.84 33.01 3.40
CA ALA A 204 -49.98 33.57 4.14
C ALA A 204 -50.94 34.49 3.33
N GLY A 205 -52.24 34.36 3.65
CA GLY A 205 -53.31 35.08 2.96
C GLY A 205 -54.70 34.54 3.30
N ALA A 206 -55.32 35.16 4.30
CA ALA A 206 -56.75 35.16 4.68
C ALA A 206 -57.79 34.82 3.57
N ARG A 207 -59.06 34.39 3.78
CA ARG A 207 -60.03 34.16 4.90
C ARG A 207 -61.43 34.40 4.25
N LEU A 208 -62.56 34.18 4.96
CA LEU A 208 -63.95 34.58 4.57
C LEU A 208 -64.57 33.72 3.43
N LEU A 209 -65.88 33.43 3.28
CA LEU A 209 -67.17 33.46 4.04
C LEU A 209 -68.15 32.55 3.22
N ALA A 210 -69.31 32.01 3.64
CA ALA A 210 -69.96 31.68 4.92
C ALA A 210 -71.32 30.95 4.62
N VAL A 211 -72.36 31.16 5.47
CA VAL A 211 -73.81 30.93 5.23
C VAL A 211 -74.36 29.48 5.34
N SER A 212 -74.95 29.18 6.52
CA SER A 212 -76.15 28.37 6.87
C SER A 212 -76.45 27.00 6.19
N ALA A 213 -77.13 26.03 6.83
CA ALA A 213 -78.11 26.14 7.92
C ALA A 213 -78.13 24.93 8.91
N ALA A 214 -79.14 24.90 9.80
CA ALA A 214 -79.37 23.94 10.89
C ALA A 214 -79.78 22.51 10.36
N SER A 215 -79.90 21.43 11.16
CA SER A 215 -80.34 21.29 12.56
C SER A 215 -79.80 20.01 13.27
N ALA A 216 -80.05 19.87 14.58
CA ALA A 216 -79.72 18.68 15.38
C ALA A 216 -80.78 17.54 15.27
N GLY A 217 -80.45 16.29 15.63
CA GLY A 217 -81.38 15.15 15.44
C GLY A 217 -80.99 13.76 16.00
N VAL A 218 -80.59 13.71 17.27
CA VAL A 218 -80.26 12.54 18.13
C VAL A 218 -81.04 11.19 17.93
N HIS A 219 -80.29 10.07 17.91
CA HIS A 219 -80.61 8.68 18.38
C HIS A 219 -81.31 7.57 17.53
N ARG A 220 -80.63 6.39 17.57
CA ARG A 220 -81.09 4.97 17.74
C ARG A 220 -81.64 4.11 16.57
N ARG A 221 -81.04 2.90 16.51
CA ARG A 221 -81.37 1.56 15.92
C ARG A 221 -82.89 1.19 15.80
N PRO A 222 -83.32 0.18 15.00
CA PRO A 222 -82.58 -1.06 14.63
C PRO A 222 -82.81 -1.77 13.25
N ARG A 223 -81.94 -2.76 12.98
CA ARG A 223 -82.14 -4.11 12.37
C ARG A 223 -82.91 -4.37 11.04
N ASP A 224 -82.15 -5.05 10.15
CA ASP A 224 -82.45 -6.31 9.43
C ASP A 224 -83.30 -6.37 8.13
N LEU A 225 -83.02 -7.45 7.37
CA LEU A 225 -83.73 -8.07 6.24
C LEU A 225 -83.59 -7.54 4.78
N HIS A 226 -82.70 -8.24 4.05
CA HIS A 226 -82.99 -8.98 2.79
C HIS A 226 -82.99 -8.32 1.38
N LEU A 227 -81.88 -8.61 0.65
CA LEU A 227 -81.82 -9.49 -0.55
C LEU A 227 -81.92 -8.95 -2.02
N VAL A 228 -80.95 -9.45 -2.83
CA VAL A 228 -80.86 -9.79 -4.29
C VAL A 228 -80.63 -8.79 -5.46
N VAL A 229 -79.71 -9.24 -6.36
CA VAL A 229 -79.59 -9.10 -7.85
C VAL A 229 -79.53 -7.65 -8.43
N ALA A 230 -78.56 -7.22 -9.26
CA ALA A 230 -77.83 -7.92 -10.34
C ALA A 230 -76.43 -7.35 -10.67
N ALA A 231 -75.35 -8.15 -10.58
CA ALA A 231 -74.01 -7.78 -11.11
C ALA A 231 -72.99 -8.95 -11.24
N ARG A 232 -73.37 -10.16 -11.73
CA ARG A 232 -72.56 -11.39 -11.53
C ARG A 232 -71.88 -12.03 -12.76
N GLU A 233 -71.65 -11.30 -13.86
CA GLU A 233 -71.10 -11.93 -15.09
C GLU A 233 -69.64 -11.58 -15.44
N LYS A 234 -69.13 -10.37 -15.11
CA LYS A 234 -67.75 -9.98 -15.49
C LYS A 234 -66.63 -10.60 -14.64
N TYR A 235 -66.93 -11.22 -13.49
CA TYR A 235 -65.89 -11.72 -12.56
C TYR A 235 -65.36 -13.13 -12.89
N ILE A 236 -66.18 -13.99 -13.51
CA ILE A 236 -65.89 -15.43 -13.63
C ILE A 236 -64.79 -15.74 -14.66
N ARG A 237 -64.66 -14.96 -15.75
CA ARG A 237 -63.55 -15.16 -16.71
C ARG A 237 -62.18 -14.85 -16.08
N ARG A 238 -62.08 -13.85 -15.19
CA ARG A 238 -60.80 -13.47 -14.55
C ARG A 238 -60.27 -14.58 -13.63
N ILE A 239 -61.14 -15.18 -12.81
CA ILE A 239 -60.77 -16.32 -11.95
C ILE A 239 -60.38 -17.56 -12.77
N ARG A 240 -61.10 -17.85 -13.87
CA ARG A 240 -60.76 -19.00 -14.74
C ARG A 240 -59.39 -18.83 -15.38
N SER A 241 -59.04 -17.62 -15.84
CA SER A 241 -57.69 -17.34 -16.35
C SER A 241 -56.60 -17.53 -15.29
N THR A 242 -56.80 -17.04 -14.06
CA THR A 242 -55.81 -17.24 -12.98
C THR A 242 -55.69 -18.70 -12.53
N LEU A 243 -56.77 -19.50 -12.62
CA LEU A 243 -56.71 -20.94 -12.34
C LEU A 243 -55.96 -21.72 -13.43
N VAL A 244 -56.11 -21.34 -14.70
CA VAL A 244 -55.31 -21.92 -15.79
C VAL A 244 -53.83 -21.54 -15.64
N LEU A 245 -53.53 -20.29 -15.28
CA LEU A 245 -52.17 -19.83 -15.03
C LEU A 245 -51.54 -20.53 -13.81
N LEU A 246 -52.30 -20.74 -12.74
CA LEU A 246 -51.86 -21.52 -11.57
C LEU A 246 -51.63 -23.01 -11.92
N ALA A 247 -52.51 -23.62 -12.71
CA ALA A 247 -52.33 -24.99 -13.18
C ALA A 247 -51.09 -25.13 -14.08
N LEU A 248 -50.84 -24.16 -14.96
CA LEU A 248 -49.63 -24.11 -15.78
C LEU A 248 -48.36 -23.88 -14.93
N PHE A 249 -48.41 -22.99 -13.94
CA PHE A 249 -47.31 -22.77 -13.00
C PHE A 249 -47.00 -24.03 -12.17
N LEU A 250 -48.02 -24.74 -11.69
CA LEU A 250 -47.86 -26.01 -10.98
C LEU A 250 -47.38 -27.15 -11.91
N ALA A 251 -47.76 -27.14 -13.19
CA ALA A 251 -47.24 -28.08 -14.18
C ALA A 251 -45.76 -27.80 -14.51
N ILE A 252 -45.36 -26.55 -14.69
CA ILE A 252 -43.97 -26.14 -14.92
C ILE A 252 -43.13 -26.41 -13.67
N GLY A 253 -43.58 -25.96 -12.49
CA GLY A 253 -42.89 -26.21 -11.23
C GLY A 253 -42.80 -27.70 -10.88
N GLY A 254 -43.84 -28.48 -11.20
CA GLY A 254 -43.83 -29.94 -11.06
C GLY A 254 -42.90 -30.63 -12.07
N TYR A 255 -42.79 -30.13 -13.30
CA TYR A 255 -41.87 -30.63 -14.33
C TYR A 255 -40.41 -30.30 -13.99
N VAL A 256 -40.13 -29.06 -13.53
CA VAL A 256 -38.82 -28.68 -13.00
C VAL A 256 -38.49 -29.55 -11.79
N TRP A 257 -39.37 -29.66 -10.79
CA TRP A 257 -39.14 -30.52 -9.62
C TRP A 257 -38.96 -32.00 -9.98
N PHE A 258 -39.62 -32.50 -11.02
CA PHE A 258 -39.44 -33.87 -11.50
C PHE A 258 -38.05 -34.09 -12.11
N ILE A 259 -37.61 -33.19 -13.01
CA ILE A 259 -36.25 -33.24 -13.57
C ILE A 259 -35.18 -33.00 -12.49
N GLU A 260 -35.42 -32.08 -11.56
CA GLU A 260 -34.48 -31.71 -10.50
C GLU A 260 -34.41 -32.76 -9.37
N ARG A 261 -35.44 -33.61 -9.24
CA ARG A 261 -35.43 -34.82 -8.41
C ARG A 261 -34.60 -35.95 -9.05
N GLU A 262 -34.55 -36.00 -10.38
CA GLU A 262 -33.81 -37.02 -11.14
C GLU A 262 -32.36 -36.60 -11.42
N ARG A 263 -32.02 -35.33 -11.16
CA ARG A 263 -30.64 -34.87 -10.94
C ARG A 263 -30.19 -35.26 -9.52
N PRO A 264 -29.07 -35.98 -9.34
CA PRO A 264 -28.42 -36.04 -8.03
C PRO A 264 -27.97 -34.63 -7.61
N PRO A 265 -27.80 -34.35 -6.30
CA PRO A 265 -27.18 -33.10 -5.87
C PRO A 265 -25.78 -32.98 -6.46
N ALA A 266 -25.34 -31.75 -6.78
CA ALA A 266 -24.07 -31.50 -7.48
C ALA A 266 -22.78 -31.86 -6.71
N SER A 267 -22.90 -32.57 -5.58
CA SER A 267 -21.80 -33.17 -4.80
C SER A 267 -21.86 -34.71 -4.75
N GLU A 268 -22.72 -35.34 -5.56
CA GLU A 268 -22.74 -36.80 -5.80
C GLU A 268 -22.55 -37.12 -7.30
N ALA A 269 -21.75 -36.29 -7.98
CA ALA A 269 -20.92 -36.80 -9.07
C ALA A 269 -19.78 -37.62 -8.46
N ASP A 270 -19.36 -38.71 -9.11
CA ASP A 270 -18.13 -39.40 -8.74
C ASP A 270 -16.95 -38.41 -8.75
N ALA A 271 -15.99 -38.58 -7.84
CA ALA A 271 -14.82 -37.71 -7.79
C ALA A 271 -14.09 -37.75 -9.14
N ASN A 272 -13.95 -36.58 -9.77
CA ASN A 272 -13.42 -36.44 -11.13
C ASN A 272 -12.07 -37.16 -11.27
N GLU A 273 -11.88 -37.86 -12.38
CA GLU A 273 -10.63 -38.58 -12.65
C GLU A 273 -9.47 -37.57 -12.64
N GLN A 274 -8.47 -37.76 -11.77
CA GLN A 274 -7.25 -36.96 -11.81
C GLN A 274 -6.45 -37.34 -13.06
N ALA A 275 -6.08 -36.35 -13.87
CA ALA A 275 -5.37 -36.60 -15.12
C ALA A 275 -3.93 -37.10 -14.94
N PHE A 276 -3.32 -36.81 -13.77
CA PHE A 276 -1.94 -37.15 -13.45
C PHE A 276 -1.81 -37.60 -11.99
N ASP A 277 -1.11 -38.70 -11.75
CA ASP A 277 -0.72 -39.15 -10.39
C ASP A 277 0.65 -38.53 -10.04
N VAL A 278 0.64 -37.23 -9.72
CA VAL A 278 1.85 -36.44 -9.41
C VAL A 278 1.59 -35.42 -8.31
N ALA A 279 2.52 -35.31 -7.36
CA ALA A 279 2.49 -34.25 -6.35
C ALA A 279 3.24 -33.01 -6.84
N ALA A 280 2.63 -31.82 -6.70
CA ALA A 280 3.14 -30.56 -7.24
C ALA A 280 4.61 -30.27 -6.88
N GLY A 281 5.04 -30.57 -5.65
CA GLY A 281 6.41 -30.36 -5.17
C GLY A 281 7.49 -31.23 -5.84
N ARG A 282 7.11 -32.30 -6.55
CA ARG A 282 8.03 -33.12 -7.35
C ARG A 282 8.16 -32.66 -8.80
N ILE A 283 7.35 -31.70 -9.25
CA ILE A 283 7.49 -31.12 -10.58
C ILE A 283 8.68 -30.15 -10.51
N THR A 284 9.76 -30.51 -11.21
CA THR A 284 11.05 -29.78 -11.23
C THR A 284 11.25 -28.99 -12.51
N ASP A 285 10.59 -29.39 -13.59
CA ASP A 285 10.77 -28.82 -14.92
C ASP A 285 9.40 -28.46 -15.50
N LEU A 286 9.28 -27.26 -16.06
CA LEU A 286 8.13 -26.77 -16.80
C LEU A 286 8.59 -26.23 -18.16
N THR A 287 7.80 -26.46 -19.20
CA THR A 287 7.92 -25.77 -20.49
C THR A 287 6.56 -25.29 -20.91
N VAL A 288 6.34 -23.98 -20.82
CA VAL A 288 5.08 -23.31 -21.12
C VAL A 288 5.17 -22.74 -22.53
N HIS A 289 4.33 -23.22 -23.43
CA HIS A 289 3.99 -22.57 -24.68
C HIS A 289 2.68 -21.80 -24.47
N ALA A 290 2.69 -20.48 -24.67
CA ALA A 290 1.55 -19.60 -24.44
C ALA A 290 0.89 -19.14 -25.76
N ALA A 291 -0.35 -18.65 -25.66
CA ALA A 291 -1.18 -18.33 -26.83
C ALA A 291 -0.67 -17.14 -27.67
N ASN A 292 0.25 -16.32 -27.14
CA ASN A 292 0.96 -15.28 -27.89
C ASN A 292 2.13 -15.84 -28.74
N GLY A 293 2.53 -17.09 -28.54
CA GLY A 293 3.67 -17.74 -29.18
C GLY A 293 4.94 -17.82 -28.34
N ASP A 294 4.94 -17.32 -27.09
CA ASP A 294 6.07 -17.44 -26.17
C ASP A 294 6.37 -18.91 -25.84
N VAL A 295 7.65 -19.19 -25.55
CA VAL A 295 8.11 -20.48 -25.05
C VAL A 295 9.05 -20.26 -23.88
N THR A 296 8.54 -20.49 -22.67
CA THR A 296 9.27 -20.30 -21.41
C THR A 296 9.64 -21.66 -20.83
N VAL A 297 10.91 -21.87 -20.49
CA VAL A 297 11.37 -23.06 -19.74
C VAL A 297 11.73 -22.63 -18.33
N LEU A 298 11.14 -23.30 -17.34
CA LEU A 298 11.40 -23.06 -15.92
C LEU A 298 11.93 -24.34 -15.26
N THR A 299 12.87 -24.19 -14.34
CA THR A 299 13.51 -25.28 -13.59
C THR A 299 13.65 -24.94 -12.12
N ARG A 300 13.57 -25.93 -11.24
CA ARG A 300 13.87 -25.80 -9.80
C ARG A 300 14.41 -27.08 -9.19
N THR A 301 14.94 -26.99 -7.96
CA THR A 301 15.22 -28.17 -7.12
C THR A 301 13.93 -28.83 -6.62
N GLU A 302 13.95 -30.14 -6.39
CA GLU A 302 12.80 -30.87 -5.84
C GLU A 302 12.45 -30.41 -4.42
N ASN A 303 11.20 -29.97 -4.19
CA ASN A 303 10.67 -29.42 -2.94
C ASN A 303 11.24 -28.05 -2.50
N GLU A 304 11.99 -27.34 -3.35
CA GLU A 304 12.27 -25.90 -3.17
C GLU A 304 11.15 -25.06 -3.82
N ILE A 305 11.02 -23.79 -3.44
CA ILE A 305 9.95 -22.90 -3.94
C ILE A 305 10.43 -22.16 -5.18
N ASP A 306 11.72 -21.82 -5.14
CA ASP A 306 12.50 -20.94 -5.98
C ASP A 306 12.66 -21.55 -7.39
N TRP A 307 12.06 -20.91 -8.40
CA TRP A 307 12.15 -21.30 -9.81
C TRP A 307 13.08 -20.37 -10.61
N GLU A 308 13.86 -20.95 -11.51
CA GLU A 308 14.69 -20.24 -12.48
C GLU A 308 14.06 -20.37 -13.88
N VAL A 309 13.90 -19.25 -14.59
CA VAL A 309 13.66 -19.26 -16.04
C VAL A 309 14.99 -19.47 -16.75
N THR A 310 15.06 -20.43 -17.67
CA THR A 310 16.29 -20.78 -18.43
C THR A 310 16.16 -20.55 -19.94
N VAL A 311 14.94 -20.35 -20.44
CA VAL A 311 14.64 -20.00 -21.83
C VAL A 311 13.45 -19.02 -21.81
N PRO A 312 13.48 -17.91 -22.56
CA PRO A 312 14.49 -17.49 -23.54
C PRO A 312 15.72 -16.78 -22.95
N VAL A 313 15.70 -16.43 -21.66
CA VAL A 313 16.78 -15.77 -20.92
C VAL A 313 16.95 -16.46 -19.57
N GLU A 314 18.18 -16.49 -19.04
CA GLU A 314 18.48 -17.01 -17.70
C GLU A 314 18.17 -15.92 -16.66
N THR A 315 17.11 -16.12 -15.86
CA THR A 315 16.62 -15.14 -14.87
C THR A 315 15.73 -15.82 -13.81
N GLU A 316 15.45 -15.14 -12.70
CA GLU A 316 14.55 -15.62 -11.65
C GLU A 316 13.08 -15.60 -12.13
N ALA A 317 12.25 -16.50 -11.59
CA ALA A 317 10.86 -16.66 -11.99
C ALA A 317 9.87 -15.90 -11.09
N ASP A 318 8.63 -15.72 -11.58
CA ASP A 318 7.49 -15.48 -10.69
C ASP A 318 7.10 -16.82 -10.03
N ASP A 319 7.67 -17.09 -8.85
CA ASP A 319 7.45 -18.32 -8.07
C ASP A 319 5.97 -18.63 -7.84
N ASN A 320 5.14 -17.59 -7.72
CA ASN A 320 3.71 -17.75 -7.50
C ASN A 320 3.03 -18.24 -8.77
N ALA A 321 3.36 -17.68 -9.94
CA ALA A 321 2.89 -18.15 -11.23
C ALA A 321 3.38 -19.57 -11.55
N ALA A 322 4.68 -19.83 -11.38
CA ALA A 322 5.28 -21.15 -11.63
C ALA A 322 4.71 -22.24 -10.70
N THR A 323 4.56 -21.93 -9.40
CA THR A 323 3.96 -22.86 -8.43
C THR A 323 2.45 -23.02 -8.64
N ALA A 324 1.73 -22.00 -9.10
CA ALA A 324 0.32 -22.13 -9.48
C ALA A 324 0.14 -23.05 -10.69
N ILE A 325 1.04 -22.99 -11.68
CA ILE A 325 1.08 -23.93 -12.82
C ILE A 325 1.33 -25.35 -12.34
N ALA A 326 2.40 -25.59 -11.57
CA ALA A 326 2.73 -26.92 -11.05
C ALA A 326 1.60 -27.51 -10.16
N THR A 327 0.95 -26.67 -9.36
CA THR A 327 -0.20 -27.07 -8.51
C THR A 327 -1.43 -27.38 -9.35
N THR A 328 -1.71 -26.59 -10.40
CA THR A 328 -2.85 -26.81 -11.31
C THR A 328 -2.70 -28.09 -12.11
N LEU A 329 -1.48 -28.42 -12.56
CA LEU A 329 -1.18 -29.70 -13.21
C LEU A 329 -1.38 -30.88 -12.25
N ALA A 330 -0.80 -30.81 -11.05
CA ALA A 330 -0.92 -31.87 -10.03
C ALA A 330 -2.37 -32.09 -9.53
N ALA A 331 -3.21 -31.06 -9.55
CA ALA A 331 -4.61 -31.11 -9.12
C ALA A 331 -5.62 -31.20 -10.28
N LEU A 332 -5.18 -31.53 -11.51
CA LEU A 332 -6.03 -31.43 -12.69
C LEU A 332 -7.13 -32.50 -12.73
N GLU A 333 -8.37 -32.06 -12.55
CA GLU A 333 -9.59 -32.87 -12.65
C GLU A 333 -10.13 -32.95 -14.08
N ILE A 334 -10.30 -34.17 -14.60
CA ILE A 334 -11.03 -34.45 -15.85
C ILE A 334 -12.53 -34.30 -15.59
N ARG A 335 -13.15 -33.23 -16.11
CA ARG A 335 -14.60 -33.01 -15.98
C ARG A 335 -15.40 -34.03 -16.80
N ARG A 336 -14.90 -34.34 -18.00
CA ARG A 336 -15.52 -35.29 -18.93
C ARG A 336 -14.54 -35.75 -19.99
N VAL A 337 -14.42 -37.06 -20.22
CA VAL A 337 -13.74 -37.57 -21.42
C VAL A 337 -14.60 -37.28 -22.66
N VAL A 338 -13.96 -36.84 -23.75
CA VAL A 338 -14.62 -36.54 -25.04
C VAL A 338 -14.38 -37.68 -26.03
N ASP A 339 -13.13 -38.13 -26.13
CA ASP A 339 -12.69 -39.27 -26.94
C ASP A 339 -11.37 -39.79 -26.35
N ASP A 340 -11.26 -41.08 -26.04
CA ASP A 340 -10.03 -41.66 -25.48
C ASP A 340 -8.90 -41.81 -26.51
N ALA A 341 -9.21 -41.77 -27.82
CA ALA A 341 -8.25 -41.94 -28.89
C ALA A 341 -8.66 -41.17 -30.16
N ALA A 342 -8.80 -39.86 -30.04
CA ALA A 342 -9.24 -38.99 -31.13
C ALA A 342 -8.33 -39.11 -32.37
N ALA A 343 -8.94 -39.48 -33.50
CA ALA A 343 -8.24 -39.59 -34.79
C ALA A 343 -8.00 -38.23 -35.48
N ASP A 344 -8.69 -37.19 -35.03
CA ASP A 344 -8.50 -35.79 -35.46
C ASP A 344 -8.65 -34.87 -34.23
N LEU A 345 -7.71 -33.96 -34.06
CA LEU A 345 -7.65 -32.99 -32.96
C LEU A 345 -8.07 -31.58 -33.39
N ALA A 346 -8.23 -31.32 -34.69
CA ALA A 346 -8.63 -30.02 -35.23
C ALA A 346 -10.03 -29.56 -34.78
N PRO A 347 -11.06 -30.42 -34.58
CA PRO A 347 -12.38 -30.00 -34.10
C PRO A 347 -12.43 -29.45 -32.66
N PHE A 348 -11.31 -29.46 -31.95
CA PHE A 348 -11.19 -29.09 -30.53
C PHE A 348 -10.15 -27.97 -30.29
N GLY A 349 -9.57 -27.40 -31.36
CA GLY A 349 -8.43 -26.49 -31.27
C GLY A 349 -7.13 -27.16 -30.82
N LEU A 350 -7.03 -28.49 -30.85
CA LEU A 350 -5.92 -29.27 -30.28
C LEU A 350 -4.89 -29.76 -31.32
N ALA A 351 -5.10 -29.51 -32.61
CA ALA A 351 -4.12 -29.83 -33.66
C ALA A 351 -2.91 -28.86 -33.64
N GLU A 352 -3.20 -27.56 -33.47
CA GLU A 352 -2.23 -26.50 -33.21
C GLU A 352 -2.69 -25.78 -31.92
N PRO A 353 -2.46 -26.38 -30.74
CA PRO A 353 -3.03 -25.90 -29.49
C PRO A 353 -2.42 -24.54 -29.10
N PRO A 354 -3.24 -23.52 -28.75
CA PRO A 354 -2.75 -22.22 -28.32
C PRO A 354 -1.93 -22.30 -27.03
N VAL A 355 -2.24 -23.26 -26.15
CA VAL A 355 -1.54 -23.43 -24.87
C VAL A 355 -1.07 -24.87 -24.75
N ARG A 356 0.21 -25.05 -24.41
CA ARG A 356 0.79 -26.37 -24.12
C ARG A 356 1.77 -26.26 -22.97
N VAL A 357 1.58 -27.07 -21.94
CA VAL A 357 2.54 -27.18 -20.85
C VAL A 357 3.07 -28.61 -20.78
N THR A 358 4.39 -28.74 -20.98
CA THR A 358 5.12 -29.96 -20.68
C THR A 358 5.72 -29.83 -19.28
N PHE A 359 5.65 -30.89 -18.49
CA PHE A 359 6.23 -30.93 -17.15
C PHE A 359 7.00 -32.23 -16.91
N ALA A 360 8.01 -32.21 -16.04
CA ALA A 360 8.74 -33.42 -15.65
C ALA A 360 8.95 -33.49 -14.13
N THR A 361 9.37 -34.66 -13.66
CA THR A 361 9.80 -34.92 -12.28
C THR A 361 11.12 -35.70 -12.33
N PRO A 362 11.96 -35.71 -11.27
CA PRO A 362 13.30 -36.30 -11.32
C PRO A 362 13.40 -37.76 -11.79
N ASP A 363 12.33 -38.55 -11.61
CA ASP A 363 12.27 -39.98 -11.99
C ASP A 363 11.37 -40.27 -13.21
N GLY A 364 10.73 -39.25 -13.80
CA GLY A 364 9.62 -39.40 -14.73
C GLY A 364 9.92 -38.96 -16.17
N GLU A 365 9.21 -39.55 -17.15
CA GLU A 365 9.25 -39.06 -18.53
C GLU A 365 8.44 -37.74 -18.66
N PRO A 366 8.92 -36.74 -19.43
CA PRO A 366 8.21 -35.48 -19.62
C PRO A 366 6.79 -35.69 -20.16
N THR A 367 5.81 -35.17 -19.44
CA THR A 367 4.39 -35.33 -19.74
C THR A 367 3.81 -34.02 -20.24
N THR A 368 3.04 -34.06 -21.32
CA THR A 368 2.53 -32.84 -22.00
C THR A 368 1.02 -32.78 -21.93
N LEU A 369 0.50 -31.69 -21.36
CA LEU A 369 -0.88 -31.25 -21.51
C LEU A 369 -0.97 -30.22 -22.64
N SER A 370 -1.88 -30.42 -23.59
CA SER A 370 -2.27 -29.39 -24.55
C SER A 370 -3.69 -28.91 -24.25
N VAL A 371 -3.95 -27.60 -24.32
CA VAL A 371 -5.27 -26.99 -24.11
C VAL A 371 -5.67 -26.24 -25.39
N GLY A 372 -6.93 -26.39 -25.76
CA GLY A 372 -7.53 -25.90 -27.00
C GLY A 372 -8.74 -25.01 -26.76
N ASP A 373 -9.73 -25.11 -27.66
CA ASP A 373 -10.88 -24.22 -27.70
C ASP A 373 -11.75 -24.30 -26.44
N GLU A 374 -12.46 -23.21 -26.13
CA GLU A 374 -13.55 -23.25 -25.15
C GLU A 374 -14.68 -24.15 -25.68
N SER A 375 -15.27 -24.97 -24.81
CA SER A 375 -16.40 -25.82 -25.14
C SER A 375 -17.63 -25.00 -25.57
N PRO A 376 -18.49 -25.51 -26.49
CA PRO A 376 -19.71 -24.80 -26.91
C PRO A 376 -20.74 -24.53 -25.80
N THR A 377 -20.52 -25.09 -24.60
CA THR A 377 -21.30 -24.88 -23.38
C THR A 377 -20.80 -23.72 -22.52
N GLY A 378 -19.54 -23.28 -22.72
CA GLY A 378 -18.85 -22.26 -21.93
C GLY A 378 -18.31 -22.78 -20.58
N GLY A 379 -17.23 -22.16 -20.10
CA GLY A 379 -16.65 -22.42 -18.76
C GLY A 379 -15.80 -23.69 -18.62
N GLU A 380 -15.70 -24.50 -19.68
CA GLU A 380 -14.80 -25.66 -19.79
C GLU A 380 -14.04 -25.57 -21.11
N HIS A 381 -12.77 -25.96 -21.14
CA HIS A 381 -11.94 -26.03 -22.35
C HIS A 381 -11.66 -27.47 -22.75
N TYR A 382 -11.45 -27.71 -24.05
CA TYR A 382 -10.87 -28.95 -24.53
C TYR A 382 -9.39 -29.03 -24.14
N ALA A 383 -8.96 -30.18 -23.64
CA ALA A 383 -7.56 -30.49 -23.40
C ALA A 383 -7.24 -31.91 -23.88
N ALA A 384 -5.96 -32.19 -24.13
CA ALA A 384 -5.49 -33.52 -24.49
C ALA A 384 -4.14 -33.91 -23.85
N ILE A 385 -4.03 -35.21 -23.60
CA ILE A 385 -2.81 -35.91 -23.23
C ILE A 385 -2.59 -36.98 -24.31
N GLY A 386 -1.62 -36.77 -25.20
CA GLY A 386 -1.48 -37.56 -26.41
C GLY A 386 -2.73 -37.47 -27.29
N SER A 387 -3.44 -38.58 -27.50
CA SER A 387 -4.70 -38.65 -28.26
C SER A 387 -5.97 -38.64 -27.42
N ARG A 388 -5.87 -38.63 -26.07
CA ARG A 388 -7.01 -38.65 -25.16
C ARG A 388 -7.54 -37.23 -24.97
N VAL A 389 -8.69 -36.92 -25.55
CA VAL A 389 -9.35 -35.61 -25.49
C VAL A 389 -10.38 -35.59 -24.36
N MET A 390 -10.34 -34.50 -23.59
CA MET A 390 -11.10 -34.31 -22.36
C MET A 390 -11.58 -32.85 -22.23
N LEU A 391 -12.55 -32.62 -21.36
CA LEU A 391 -12.89 -31.28 -20.87
C LEU A 391 -12.28 -31.04 -19.49
N VAL A 392 -11.73 -29.84 -19.32
CA VAL A 392 -11.15 -29.32 -18.08
C VAL A 392 -11.84 -28.00 -17.73
N ALA A 393 -11.87 -27.63 -16.45
CA ALA A 393 -12.46 -26.37 -16.02
C ALA A 393 -11.68 -25.17 -16.59
N GLY A 394 -12.37 -24.12 -17.05
CA GLY A 394 -11.75 -23.02 -17.81
C GLY A 394 -10.64 -22.25 -17.09
N PHE A 395 -10.59 -22.28 -15.75
CA PHE A 395 -9.48 -21.68 -15.01
C PHE A 395 -8.11 -22.30 -15.36
N VAL A 396 -8.10 -23.59 -15.77
CA VAL A 396 -6.88 -24.31 -16.18
C VAL A 396 -6.22 -23.64 -17.38
N GLU A 397 -6.98 -23.13 -18.35
CA GLU A 397 -6.42 -22.34 -19.44
C GLU A 397 -5.77 -21.06 -18.90
N SER A 398 -6.51 -20.26 -18.12
CA SER A 398 -6.03 -18.97 -17.59
C SER A 398 -4.87 -19.06 -16.59
N THR A 399 -4.63 -20.23 -15.98
CA THR A 399 -3.45 -20.44 -15.12
C THR A 399 -2.23 -20.90 -15.92
N LEU A 400 -2.42 -21.70 -16.98
CA LEU A 400 -1.34 -22.24 -17.79
C LEU A 400 -0.91 -21.31 -18.95
N ASN A 401 -1.80 -20.45 -19.44
CA ASN A 401 -1.53 -19.49 -20.52
C ASN A 401 -0.82 -18.25 -19.98
N ARG A 402 0.49 -18.37 -19.75
CA ARG A 402 1.33 -17.29 -19.20
C ARG A 402 2.47 -16.94 -20.14
N THR A 403 2.57 -15.66 -20.46
CA THR A 403 3.67 -15.09 -21.24
C THR A 403 5.02 -15.25 -20.54
N THR A 404 6.13 -15.13 -21.27
CA THR A 404 7.47 -15.10 -20.67
C THR A 404 7.66 -13.92 -19.70
N PHE A 405 6.87 -12.85 -19.84
CA PHE A 405 6.90 -11.72 -18.91
C PHE A 405 6.19 -12.02 -17.58
N GLU A 406 5.06 -12.73 -17.60
CA GLU A 406 4.34 -13.16 -16.38
C GLU A 406 5.02 -14.31 -15.61
N LEU A 407 6.07 -14.91 -16.18
CA LEU A 407 6.76 -16.08 -15.63
C LEU A 407 8.17 -15.78 -15.09
N ARG A 408 8.69 -14.57 -15.32
CA ARG A 408 9.94 -14.06 -14.73
C ARG A 408 9.62 -13.20 -13.51
N ASP A 409 10.62 -12.92 -12.65
CA ASP A 409 10.49 -11.84 -11.68
C ASP A 409 10.18 -10.51 -12.39
N ARG A 410 9.20 -9.78 -11.83
CA ARG A 410 8.73 -8.47 -12.30
C ARG A 410 8.99 -7.38 -11.27
N SER A 411 9.73 -7.64 -10.20
CA SER A 411 10.02 -6.66 -9.14
C SER A 411 10.89 -5.51 -9.67
N ILE A 412 10.47 -4.25 -9.42
CA ILE A 412 11.23 -3.06 -9.85
C ILE A 412 12.46 -2.79 -8.98
N LEU A 413 12.39 -3.23 -7.72
CA LEU A 413 13.46 -3.30 -6.74
C LEU A 413 13.16 -4.47 -5.81
N GLU A 414 14.20 -5.20 -5.43
CA GLU A 414 14.12 -6.38 -4.57
C GLU A 414 14.78 -6.07 -3.23
N PHE A 415 13.99 -5.98 -2.15
CA PHE A 415 14.51 -5.77 -0.79
C PHE A 415 13.48 -6.16 0.30
N ILE A 416 13.97 -6.33 1.53
CA ILE A 416 13.15 -6.74 2.68
C ILE A 416 12.68 -5.50 3.47
N GLY A 417 11.41 -5.13 3.27
CA GLY A 417 10.77 -3.93 3.83
C GLY A 417 10.93 -3.66 5.35
N PRO A 418 10.80 -4.61 6.29
CA PRO A 418 10.88 -4.31 7.73
C PRO A 418 12.24 -3.82 8.21
N ASP A 419 13.32 -4.19 7.51
CA ASP A 419 14.71 -3.91 7.91
C ASP A 419 15.28 -2.66 7.18
N VAL A 420 14.42 -1.89 6.52
CA VAL A 420 14.73 -0.62 5.85
C VAL A 420 15.05 0.48 6.88
N THR A 421 16.18 1.15 6.69
CA THR A 421 16.71 2.20 7.58
C THR A 421 16.72 3.60 6.96
N SER A 422 16.66 3.70 5.63
CA SER A 422 16.76 4.97 4.90
C SER A 422 16.00 4.91 3.58
N LEU A 423 15.48 6.06 3.14
CA LEU A 423 14.94 6.27 1.80
C LEU A 423 15.42 7.65 1.32
N ALA A 424 16.12 7.69 0.20
CA ALA A 424 16.50 8.92 -0.49
C ALA A 424 15.80 9.00 -1.86
N VAL A 425 15.29 10.17 -2.20
CA VAL A 425 14.82 10.51 -3.54
C VAL A 425 15.57 11.77 -4.00
N GLU A 426 16.32 11.63 -5.08
CA GLU A 426 17.11 12.69 -5.71
C GLU A 426 16.46 13.04 -7.05
N GLN A 427 16.14 14.31 -7.28
CA GLN A 427 15.47 14.81 -8.50
C GLN A 427 15.99 16.20 -8.85
N ASP A 428 16.48 16.38 -10.08
CA ASP A 428 17.17 17.61 -10.52
C ASP A 428 18.27 18.06 -9.53
N ASP A 429 18.13 19.22 -8.88
CA ASP A 429 19.02 19.73 -7.83
C ASP A 429 18.49 19.44 -6.39
N ASP A 430 17.30 18.86 -6.25
CA ASP A 430 16.62 18.61 -4.97
C ASP A 430 16.89 17.20 -4.41
N THR A 431 16.91 17.08 -3.08
CA THR A 431 17.07 15.80 -2.37
C THR A 431 16.13 15.71 -1.19
N LEU A 432 15.26 14.69 -1.21
CA LEU A 432 14.37 14.32 -0.12
C LEU A 432 14.92 13.03 0.52
N ARG A 433 15.45 13.13 1.74
CA ARG A 433 15.99 11.98 2.49
C ARG A 433 15.23 11.76 3.78
N PHE A 434 14.85 10.51 4.00
CA PHE A 434 14.29 9.98 5.24
C PHE A 434 15.29 9.06 5.93
N ALA A 435 15.34 9.12 7.26
CA ALA A 435 16.10 8.17 8.08
C ALA A 435 15.21 7.61 9.19
N LYS A 436 15.35 6.30 9.47
CA LYS A 436 14.62 5.58 10.51
C LYS A 436 15.53 5.41 11.73
N ALA A 437 15.11 5.90 12.89
CA ALA A 437 15.87 5.84 14.14
C ALA A 437 14.98 5.40 15.30
N ASP A 438 15.42 4.39 16.05
CA ASP A 438 14.72 3.75 17.19
C ASP A 438 13.29 3.22 16.91
N GLY A 439 12.80 3.35 15.67
CA GLY A 439 11.49 2.90 15.18
C GLY A 439 10.84 3.93 14.26
N ASP A 440 11.12 5.21 14.51
CA ASP A 440 10.45 6.36 13.90
C ASP A 440 11.17 6.92 12.69
N TRP A 441 10.40 7.51 11.78
CA TRP A 441 10.91 8.17 10.57
C TRP A 441 11.10 9.68 10.80
N ARG A 442 12.25 10.19 10.34
CA ARG A 442 12.52 11.63 10.20
C ARG A 442 12.77 12.00 8.76
N VAL A 443 12.31 13.17 8.34
CA VAL A 443 12.91 13.89 7.21
C VAL A 443 14.26 14.42 7.71
N VAL A 444 15.33 14.22 6.94
CA VAL A 444 16.68 14.73 7.27
C VAL A 444 17.24 15.65 6.18
N GLU A 445 16.79 15.49 4.93
CA GLU A 445 17.03 16.43 3.83
C GLU A 445 15.69 16.69 3.09
N PRO A 446 15.40 17.93 2.66
CA PRO A 446 16.22 19.14 2.79
C PRO A 446 16.15 19.80 4.19
N LEU A 447 15.39 19.23 5.13
CA LEU A 447 15.12 19.80 6.46
C LEU A 447 14.93 18.70 7.52
N ASP A 448 15.42 18.93 8.74
CA ASP A 448 15.35 17.96 9.86
C ASP A 448 14.02 18.09 10.65
N ALA A 449 13.05 17.22 10.37
CA ALA A 449 11.72 17.22 11.01
C ALA A 449 11.16 15.80 11.19
N ARG A 450 10.15 15.64 12.07
CA ARG A 450 9.40 14.38 12.20
C ARG A 450 8.66 14.06 10.88
N ALA A 451 8.68 12.80 10.46
CA ALA A 451 7.94 12.34 9.28
C ALA A 451 6.66 11.58 9.68
N ASP A 452 5.66 11.62 8.82
CA ASP A 452 4.47 10.77 8.91
C ASP A 452 4.88 9.33 8.56
N PHE A 453 5.05 8.51 9.60
CA PHE A 453 5.42 7.10 9.50
C PHE A 453 4.59 6.34 8.47
N GLY A 454 3.27 6.59 8.41
CA GLY A 454 2.37 5.90 7.49
C GLY A 454 2.62 6.27 6.02
N LEU A 455 2.96 7.52 5.73
CA LEU A 455 3.28 7.96 4.37
C LEU A 455 4.66 7.48 3.90
N VAL A 456 5.66 7.43 4.79
CA VAL A 456 7.00 6.94 4.44
C VAL A 456 7.01 5.41 4.27
N GLU A 457 6.41 4.65 5.19
CA GLU A 457 6.27 3.19 5.05
C GLU A 457 5.43 2.82 3.80
N ALA A 458 4.40 3.60 3.46
CA ALA A 458 3.62 3.37 2.24
C ALA A 458 4.43 3.65 0.95
N MET A 459 5.43 4.53 0.98
CA MET A 459 6.35 4.75 -0.13
C MET A 459 7.37 3.61 -0.24
N VAL A 460 8.04 3.28 0.86
CA VAL A 460 8.99 2.15 0.95
C VAL A 460 8.32 0.84 0.51
N GLY A 461 7.11 0.56 1.02
CA GLY A 461 6.33 -0.61 0.64
C GLY A 461 5.97 -0.65 -0.85
N ARG A 462 5.72 0.49 -1.50
CA ARG A 462 5.43 0.56 -2.95
C ARG A 462 6.67 0.45 -3.84
N LEU A 463 7.85 0.79 -3.33
CA LEU A 463 9.11 0.49 -4.02
C LEU A 463 9.38 -1.03 -3.99
N GLY A 464 9.27 -1.66 -2.81
CA GLY A 464 9.54 -3.10 -2.62
C GLY A 464 8.39 -4.06 -3.02
N SER A 465 7.26 -3.53 -3.50
CA SER A 465 6.18 -4.32 -4.12
C SER A 465 5.73 -3.74 -5.47
N GLY A 466 6.55 -2.87 -6.06
CA GLY A 466 6.32 -2.33 -7.38
C GLY A 466 6.64 -3.37 -8.45
N GLU A 467 5.76 -3.50 -9.43
CA GLU A 467 5.94 -4.43 -10.56
C GLU A 467 6.26 -3.65 -11.85
N MET A 468 7.12 -4.23 -12.70
CA MET A 468 7.36 -3.78 -14.07
C MET A 468 6.06 -3.90 -14.88
N VAL A 469 5.84 -2.96 -15.80
CA VAL A 469 4.71 -2.98 -16.75
C VAL A 469 5.09 -3.71 -18.04
N ALA A 470 6.30 -3.47 -18.55
CA ALA A 470 6.93 -4.18 -19.67
C ALA A 470 8.45 -4.05 -19.62
N ILE A 471 9.18 -4.92 -20.33
CA ILE A 471 10.63 -4.83 -20.54
C ILE A 471 10.93 -4.34 -21.95
N GLU A 472 11.80 -3.34 -22.04
CA GLU A 472 12.13 -2.59 -23.26
C GLU A 472 13.53 -2.96 -23.79
N SER A 473 14.44 -3.34 -22.89
CA SER A 473 15.76 -3.90 -23.21
C SER A 473 16.20 -4.93 -22.17
N GLU A 474 16.64 -6.10 -22.64
CA GLU A 474 17.31 -7.12 -21.82
C GLU A 474 18.82 -6.78 -21.60
N SER A 475 19.26 -5.55 -21.89
CA SER A 475 20.66 -5.11 -21.67
C SER A 475 20.81 -3.60 -21.48
N ALA A 476 21.70 -3.23 -20.55
CA ALA A 476 22.06 -1.87 -20.15
C ALA A 476 23.51 -1.51 -20.54
N ALA A 477 24.01 -2.09 -21.64
CA ALA A 477 25.34 -1.83 -22.17
C ALA A 477 25.58 -0.34 -22.50
N GLU A 478 26.85 0.05 -22.62
CA GLU A 478 27.26 1.45 -22.90
C GLU A 478 26.58 2.00 -24.16
N GLY A 479 25.80 3.08 -24.00
CA GLY A 479 24.97 3.69 -25.05
C GLY A 479 23.54 3.11 -25.21
N ALA A 480 23.20 1.99 -24.56
CA ALA A 480 21.84 1.43 -24.59
C ALA A 480 20.84 2.22 -23.72
N LEU A 481 21.33 3.03 -22.78
CA LEU A 481 20.53 3.83 -21.84
C LEU A 481 20.13 5.21 -22.37
N GLU A 482 20.81 5.72 -23.40
CA GLU A 482 20.58 7.05 -23.99
C GLU A 482 19.16 7.22 -24.59
N PRO A 483 18.57 6.22 -25.28
CA PRO A 483 17.20 6.32 -25.83
C PRO A 483 16.08 6.36 -24.77
N PHE A 484 16.40 6.12 -23.51
CA PHE A 484 15.45 5.96 -22.40
C PHE A 484 15.61 7.05 -21.31
N GLY A 485 16.50 8.02 -21.49
CA GLY A 485 16.83 9.01 -20.46
C GLY A 485 17.54 8.43 -19.23
N LEU A 486 18.10 7.22 -19.32
CA LEU A 486 18.72 6.51 -18.18
C LEU A 486 20.26 6.69 -18.09
N THR A 487 20.84 7.53 -18.95
CA THR A 487 22.25 7.97 -18.83
C THR A 487 22.41 9.10 -17.83
N GLU A 488 21.44 10.01 -17.77
CA GLU A 488 21.32 11.09 -16.78
C GLU A 488 19.87 11.01 -16.23
N PRO A 489 19.59 10.12 -15.26
CA PRO A 489 18.22 9.84 -14.82
C PRO A 489 17.58 11.05 -14.15
N ARG A 490 16.33 11.35 -14.51
CA ARG A 490 15.58 12.51 -14.00
C ARG A 490 15.16 12.37 -12.54
N LEU A 491 15.09 11.14 -12.04
CA LEU A 491 14.85 10.84 -10.63
C LEU A 491 15.59 9.56 -10.24
N THR A 492 16.19 9.55 -9.06
CA THR A 492 16.84 8.36 -8.46
C THR A 492 16.24 8.12 -7.08
N ALA A 493 15.73 6.92 -6.85
CA ALA A 493 15.21 6.49 -5.54
C ALA A 493 16.10 5.38 -4.96
N THR A 494 16.71 5.62 -3.80
CA THR A 494 17.59 4.67 -3.12
C THR A 494 17.02 4.30 -1.76
N VAL A 495 16.89 3.00 -1.52
CA VAL A 495 16.49 2.40 -0.23
C VAL A 495 17.72 1.77 0.42
N GLU A 496 17.97 2.05 1.70
CA GLU A 496 19.02 1.36 2.47
C GLU A 496 18.40 0.32 3.41
N VAL A 497 18.91 -0.91 3.37
CA VAL A 497 18.43 -2.07 4.14
C VAL A 497 19.64 -2.77 4.76
N ASP A 498 19.70 -2.87 6.09
CA ASP A 498 20.84 -3.42 6.86
C ASP A 498 22.26 -2.86 6.53
N GLY A 499 22.34 -1.79 5.73
CA GLY A 499 23.58 -1.17 5.23
C GLY A 499 23.95 -1.50 3.78
N GLU A 500 23.09 -2.22 3.06
CA GLU A 500 23.13 -2.42 1.61
C GLU A 500 22.14 -1.44 0.92
N SER A 501 22.32 -1.15 -0.37
CA SER A 501 21.60 -0.09 -1.09
C SER A 501 20.94 -0.61 -2.35
N HIS A 502 19.64 -0.35 -2.49
CA HIS A 502 18.80 -0.76 -3.63
C HIS A 502 18.32 0.51 -4.35
N THR A 503 18.66 0.66 -5.64
CA THR A 503 18.55 1.96 -6.34
C THR A 503 17.77 1.86 -7.64
N LEU A 504 16.60 2.49 -7.68
CA LEU A 504 15.76 2.64 -8.87
C LEU A 504 16.14 3.94 -9.59
N LEU A 505 16.65 3.80 -10.81
CA LEU A 505 16.90 4.89 -11.74
C LEU A 505 15.66 5.11 -12.60
N VAL A 506 15.20 6.35 -12.74
CA VAL A 506 14.02 6.73 -13.52
C VAL A 506 14.43 7.68 -14.64
N GLY A 507 14.08 7.32 -15.87
CA GLY A 507 14.41 8.04 -17.10
C GLY A 507 13.19 8.76 -17.70
N ASP A 508 13.17 8.83 -19.03
CA ASP A 508 12.19 9.58 -19.81
C ASP A 508 10.76 9.01 -19.72
N GLU A 509 9.78 9.87 -20.03
CA GLU A 509 8.37 9.51 -20.11
C GLU A 509 8.04 8.73 -21.39
N ASN A 510 7.31 7.63 -21.25
CA ASN A 510 6.74 6.88 -22.36
C ASN A 510 5.28 7.37 -22.56
N PRO A 511 4.85 7.72 -23.80
CA PRO A 511 3.53 8.29 -24.06
C PRO A 511 2.31 7.43 -23.65
N GLU A 512 2.50 6.17 -23.25
CA GLU A 512 1.42 5.26 -22.80
C GLU A 512 1.30 5.15 -21.26
N THR A 513 1.35 6.30 -20.56
CA THR A 513 1.18 6.43 -19.08
C THR A 513 2.21 5.70 -18.22
N THR A 514 3.36 5.36 -18.79
CA THR A 514 4.49 4.74 -18.09
C THR A 514 5.76 5.58 -18.22
N VAL A 515 6.77 5.24 -17.42
CA VAL A 515 8.08 5.90 -17.41
C VAL A 515 9.16 4.82 -17.53
N TYR A 516 10.23 5.08 -18.27
CA TYR A 516 11.36 4.14 -18.33
C TYR A 516 12.09 4.12 -16.99
N ALA A 517 12.47 2.93 -16.54
CA ALA A 517 13.15 2.73 -15.28
C ALA A 517 14.12 1.54 -15.33
N ARG A 518 15.02 1.50 -14.35
CA ARG A 518 16.03 0.46 -14.18
C ARG A 518 16.42 0.31 -12.70
N ASP A 519 16.49 -0.92 -12.21
CA ASP A 519 17.29 -1.24 -11.02
C ASP A 519 18.78 -1.16 -11.39
N ALA A 520 19.54 -0.35 -10.67
CA ALA A 520 20.98 -0.17 -10.89
C ALA A 520 21.79 -1.50 -10.79
N ALA A 521 21.31 -2.48 -10.03
CA ALA A 521 21.94 -3.80 -9.89
C ALA A 521 21.68 -4.73 -11.10
N ARG A 522 20.58 -4.54 -11.83
CA ARG A 522 20.12 -5.43 -12.92
C ARG A 522 20.51 -4.83 -14.29
N GLU A 523 20.69 -5.66 -15.33
CA GLU A 523 21.01 -5.18 -16.70
C GLU A 523 19.77 -4.83 -17.55
N LEU A 524 18.56 -5.00 -17.03
CA LEU A 524 17.31 -4.76 -17.75
C LEU A 524 16.86 -3.29 -17.69
N VAL A 525 16.19 -2.83 -18.76
CA VAL A 525 15.43 -1.58 -18.83
C VAL A 525 13.96 -1.92 -19.01
N PHE A 526 13.12 -1.35 -18.17
CA PHE A 526 11.69 -1.64 -18.10
C PHE A 526 10.87 -0.35 -18.04
N THR A 527 9.55 -0.49 -18.04
CA THR A 527 8.61 0.58 -17.76
C THR A 527 7.90 0.37 -16.43
N ILE A 528 7.61 1.47 -15.73
CA ILE A 528 6.81 1.52 -14.49
C ILE A 528 5.60 2.44 -14.67
N ASP A 529 4.56 2.26 -13.85
CA ASP A 529 3.41 3.16 -13.80
C ASP A 529 3.85 4.58 -13.38
N ALA A 530 3.43 5.60 -14.13
CA ALA A 530 3.79 6.99 -13.86
C ALA A 530 3.35 7.47 -12.46
N ALA A 531 2.28 6.90 -11.88
CA ALA A 531 1.80 7.24 -10.54
C ALA A 531 2.75 6.80 -9.41
N LEU A 532 3.76 5.96 -9.68
CA LEU A 532 4.88 5.76 -8.75
C LEU A 532 5.85 6.95 -8.79
N VAL A 533 6.15 7.46 -9.99
CA VAL A 533 7.08 8.59 -10.20
C VAL A 533 6.47 9.90 -9.71
N ASP A 534 5.19 10.16 -10.02
CA ASP A 534 4.41 11.29 -9.48
C ASP A 534 4.42 11.33 -7.94
N ASP A 535 4.47 10.16 -7.31
CA ASP A 535 4.45 10.02 -5.87
C ASP A 535 5.86 10.10 -5.24
N LEU A 536 6.90 9.64 -5.94
CA LEU A 536 8.29 9.85 -5.53
C LEU A 536 8.69 11.33 -5.62
N ALA A 537 8.19 12.06 -6.63
CA ALA A 537 8.41 13.49 -6.85
C ALA A 537 7.67 14.42 -5.86
N ARG A 538 7.05 13.88 -4.80
CA ARG A 538 6.31 14.68 -3.80
C ARG A 538 7.28 15.33 -2.81
N GLY A 539 7.31 16.65 -2.78
CA GLY A 539 8.15 17.43 -1.85
C GLY A 539 7.89 17.15 -0.36
N ALA A 540 8.92 17.40 0.46
CA ALA A 540 9.04 17.03 1.88
C ALA A 540 7.81 17.32 2.75
N ASP A 541 7.16 18.48 2.56
CA ASP A 541 5.97 18.90 3.32
C ASP A 541 4.75 17.95 3.18
N THR A 542 4.77 17.05 2.19
CA THR A 542 3.78 15.96 2.08
C THR A 542 3.99 14.90 3.17
N TYR A 543 5.25 14.61 3.48
CA TYR A 543 5.68 13.52 4.37
C TYR A 543 6.01 14.00 5.79
N ARG A 544 5.97 15.30 6.08
CA ARG A 544 6.14 15.80 7.45
C ARG A 544 4.96 15.38 8.31
N GLN A 545 5.23 15.02 9.55
CA GLN A 545 4.19 14.74 10.52
C GLN A 545 3.35 16.00 10.76
N LYS A 546 2.04 15.91 10.49
CA LYS A 546 1.14 17.06 10.56
C LYS A 546 0.58 17.31 11.95
N ASP A 547 0.56 16.33 12.83
CA ASP A 547 0.11 16.54 14.21
C ASP A 547 1.13 17.40 14.97
N LEU A 548 0.65 18.43 15.66
CA LEU A 548 1.53 19.31 16.44
C LEU A 548 2.06 18.61 17.69
N PHE A 549 1.29 17.66 18.24
CA PHE A 549 1.61 16.92 19.45
C PHE A 549 1.75 15.42 19.17
N ASP A 550 2.71 14.80 19.86
CA ASP A 550 2.95 13.35 19.83
C ASP A 550 2.19 12.63 20.96
N PHE A 551 1.94 13.30 22.08
CA PHE A 551 1.09 12.77 23.15
C PHE A 551 -0.32 12.44 22.64
N ARG A 552 -0.96 11.48 23.30
CA ARG A 552 -2.38 11.15 23.13
C ARG A 552 -3.07 11.26 24.50
N PRO A 553 -4.35 11.63 24.61
CA PRO A 553 -4.97 11.98 25.90
C PRO A 553 -4.87 10.90 27.00
N PHE A 554 -4.72 9.63 26.62
CA PHE A 554 -4.55 8.51 27.55
C PHE A 554 -3.12 8.29 28.07
N ASN A 555 -2.07 8.75 27.35
CA ASN A 555 -0.66 8.57 27.73
C ASN A 555 0.02 9.85 28.25
N ALA A 556 -0.69 10.99 28.26
CA ALA A 556 -0.20 12.23 28.86
C ALA A 556 -0.11 12.11 30.39
N ASN A 557 0.99 12.65 30.96
CA ASN A 557 1.35 12.58 32.38
C ASN A 557 1.45 13.98 33.01
N THR A 558 1.98 14.96 32.29
CA THR A 558 1.96 16.38 32.71
C THR A 558 1.67 17.28 31.52
N LEU A 559 1.08 18.45 31.79
CA LEU A 559 0.82 19.50 30.80
C LEU A 559 1.15 20.86 31.43
N THR A 560 2.03 21.63 30.82
CA THR A 560 2.43 22.96 31.30
C THR A 560 2.22 23.98 30.18
N VAL A 561 1.36 24.96 30.39
CA VAL A 561 1.07 26.04 29.44
C VAL A 561 1.59 27.37 29.97
N VAL A 562 2.38 28.06 29.16
CA VAL A 562 2.79 29.45 29.40
C VAL A 562 2.07 30.34 28.40
N ARG A 563 1.17 31.21 28.89
CA ARG A 563 0.32 32.11 28.09
C ARG A 563 0.15 33.44 28.82
N GLY A 564 0.33 34.55 28.09
CA GLY A 564 0.21 35.91 28.67
C GLY A 564 1.20 36.20 29.82
N GLY A 565 2.33 35.48 29.88
CA GLY A 565 3.29 35.59 30.99
C GLY A 565 2.89 34.84 32.28
N ARG A 566 1.77 34.12 32.28
CA ARG A 566 1.34 33.22 33.36
C ARG A 566 1.72 31.77 33.01
N THR A 567 2.06 30.97 34.03
CA THR A 567 2.24 29.51 33.91
C THR A 567 1.04 28.81 34.53
N ILE A 568 0.48 27.83 33.82
CA ILE A 568 -0.51 26.89 34.30
C ILE A 568 0.11 25.51 34.18
N ARG A 569 0.22 24.75 35.29
CA ARG A 569 0.76 23.39 35.28
C ARG A 569 -0.30 22.40 35.77
N PHE A 570 -0.47 21.33 35.02
CA PHE A 570 -1.26 20.16 35.38
C PHE A 570 -0.37 18.91 35.46
N GLU A 571 -0.71 18.02 36.38
CA GLU A 571 0.01 16.79 36.67
C GLU A 571 -0.99 15.68 37.00
N LYS A 572 -0.79 14.51 36.37
CA LYS A 572 -1.56 13.30 36.61
C LYS A 572 -0.92 12.52 37.74
N GLY A 573 -1.70 12.06 38.71
CA GLY A 573 -1.18 11.28 39.84
C GLY A 573 -2.27 10.52 40.58
N PRO A 574 -1.93 9.79 41.65
CA PRO A 574 -2.89 8.98 42.40
C PRO A 574 -3.98 9.83 43.06
N ALA A 575 -5.18 9.25 43.21
CA ALA A 575 -6.27 9.81 43.98
C ALA A 575 -5.85 10.14 45.43
N ALA A 576 -6.41 11.21 45.99
CA ALA A 576 -6.01 11.70 47.31
C ALA A 576 -6.47 10.72 48.40
N GLY A 577 -5.51 10.07 49.05
CA GLY A 577 -5.74 9.01 50.04
C GLY A 577 -5.35 7.60 49.61
N ASP A 578 -5.04 7.37 48.33
CA ASP A 578 -4.55 6.07 47.83
C ASP A 578 -3.03 5.86 48.06
N GLU A 579 -2.32 6.87 48.56
CA GLU A 579 -0.87 6.88 48.82
C GLU A 579 -0.38 5.75 49.74
N THR A 580 -1.27 5.10 50.50
CA THR A 580 -0.95 3.97 51.39
C THR A 580 -1.04 2.58 50.74
N ALA A 581 -1.34 2.47 49.44
CA ALA A 581 -1.56 1.21 48.74
C ALA A 581 -0.27 0.42 48.36
N GLU A 582 0.76 0.39 49.23
CA GLU A 582 1.91 -0.53 49.09
C GLU A 582 1.50 -2.00 49.35
N GLY A 583 0.67 -2.61 48.49
CA GLY A 583 0.25 -4.00 48.70
C GLY A 583 -0.54 -4.72 47.62
N GLU A 584 -1.48 -4.07 46.93
CA GLU A 584 -2.40 -4.75 46.01
C GLU A 584 -2.39 -4.15 44.60
N ALA A 585 -2.33 -5.02 43.59
CA ALA A 585 -2.21 -4.64 42.18
C ALA A 585 -3.57 -4.26 41.54
N GLY A 586 -4.33 -3.40 42.22
CA GLY A 586 -5.30 -2.53 41.57
C GLY A 586 -4.60 -1.25 41.14
N ALA A 587 -4.89 -0.74 39.94
CA ALA A 587 -4.42 0.59 39.58
C ALA A 587 -5.16 1.61 40.46
N ALA A 588 -4.42 2.36 41.28
CA ALA A 588 -4.95 3.53 41.98
C ALA A 588 -5.57 4.48 40.94
N GLU A 589 -6.72 5.09 41.23
CA GLU A 589 -7.38 5.90 40.22
C GLU A 589 -6.56 7.16 39.95
N GLU A 590 -6.06 7.29 38.72
CA GLU A 590 -5.27 8.45 38.30
C GLU A 590 -6.19 9.65 38.04
N VAL A 591 -5.86 10.75 38.70
CA VAL A 591 -6.61 12.00 38.69
C VAL A 591 -5.67 13.14 38.30
N TRP A 592 -6.14 14.01 37.42
CA TRP A 592 -5.43 15.23 37.04
C TRP A 592 -5.61 16.30 38.11
N ARG A 593 -4.53 16.99 38.44
CA ARG A 593 -4.54 18.16 39.32
C ARG A 593 -3.82 19.32 38.67
N ARG A 594 -4.31 20.52 38.92
CA ARG A 594 -3.56 21.75 38.71
C ARG A 594 -2.58 21.91 39.87
N ILE A 595 -1.35 22.32 39.56
CA ILE A 595 -0.24 22.56 40.48
C ILE A 595 0.11 24.05 40.52
N GLU A 596 0.09 24.71 39.36
CA GLU A 596 0.28 26.17 39.21
C GLU A 596 -0.88 26.78 38.42
N PRO A 597 -1.32 28.03 38.71
CA PRO A 597 -0.77 28.94 39.71
C PRO A 597 -1.22 28.64 41.15
N GLU A 598 -2.42 28.06 41.32
CA GLU A 598 -2.93 27.59 42.61
C GLU A 598 -3.36 26.12 42.50
N PRO A 599 -2.94 25.24 43.43
CA PRO A 599 -3.31 23.83 43.41
C PRO A 599 -4.81 23.59 43.51
N ALA A 600 -5.34 22.76 42.62
CA ALA A 600 -6.75 22.37 42.58
C ALA A 600 -6.92 20.98 41.94
N ASP A 601 -7.88 20.19 42.41
CA ASP A 601 -8.34 19.02 41.65
C ASP A 601 -9.04 19.49 40.36
N VAL A 602 -8.89 18.73 39.27
CA VAL A 602 -9.47 19.06 37.97
C VAL A 602 -10.58 18.07 37.61
N GLU A 603 -11.70 18.59 37.11
CA GLU A 603 -12.79 17.76 36.58
C GLU A 603 -12.32 17.03 35.32
N ARG A 604 -12.48 15.69 35.31
CA ARG A 604 -11.93 14.81 34.26
C ARG A 604 -12.44 15.15 32.86
N PRO A 605 -13.75 15.39 32.61
CA PRO A 605 -14.25 15.69 31.26
C PRO A 605 -13.60 16.92 30.63
N GLU A 606 -13.32 17.95 31.42
CA GLU A 606 -12.73 19.21 31.01
C GLU A 606 -11.24 19.05 30.68
N MET A 607 -10.50 18.23 31.45
CA MET A 607 -9.12 17.86 31.09
C MET A 607 -9.07 16.95 29.87
N ASP A 608 -9.94 15.94 29.78
CA ASP A 608 -10.03 15.06 28.60
C ASP A 608 -10.36 15.88 27.34
N ALA A 609 -11.19 16.92 27.46
CA ALA A 609 -11.48 17.88 26.39
C ALA A 609 -10.27 18.74 26.00
N LEU A 610 -9.52 19.29 26.96
CA LEU A 610 -8.28 20.05 26.67
C LEU A 610 -7.21 19.16 26.01
N LEU A 611 -6.91 18.01 26.60
CA LEU A 611 -5.92 17.08 26.08
C LEU A 611 -6.28 16.63 24.66
N ARG A 612 -7.58 16.35 24.42
CA ARG A 612 -8.07 16.05 23.07
C ARG A 612 -7.92 17.23 22.13
N ALA A 613 -8.37 18.43 22.52
CA ALA A 613 -8.33 19.61 21.66
C ALA A 613 -6.89 19.95 21.25
N LEU A 614 -5.91 19.70 22.12
CA LEU A 614 -4.48 19.81 21.81
C LEU A 614 -3.98 18.67 20.92
N SER A 615 -4.28 17.40 21.21
CA SER A 615 -3.83 16.26 20.37
C SER A 615 -4.45 16.25 18.97
N ASP A 616 -5.64 16.84 18.82
CA ASP A 616 -6.33 17.00 17.53
C ASP A 616 -5.81 18.23 16.73
N LEU A 617 -4.85 19.04 17.26
CA LEU A 617 -4.23 20.14 16.50
C LEU A 617 -3.29 19.62 15.41
N ARG A 618 -3.60 19.97 14.16
CA ARG A 618 -2.92 19.48 12.96
C ARG A 618 -2.59 20.62 12.00
N ALA A 619 -1.46 20.48 11.30
CA ALA A 619 -1.02 21.39 10.25
C ALA A 619 -1.82 21.19 8.95
N ASP A 620 -2.36 22.27 8.40
CA ASP A 620 -2.93 22.26 7.04
C ASP A 620 -1.81 22.22 6.00
N SER A 621 -0.82 23.11 6.19
CA SER A 621 0.40 23.25 5.40
C SER A 621 1.56 23.70 6.28
N PHE A 622 2.76 23.83 5.71
CA PHE A 622 3.92 24.40 6.38
C PHE A 622 4.45 25.63 5.64
N VAL A 623 5.32 26.38 6.33
CA VAL A 623 6.17 27.44 5.76
C VAL A 623 7.61 27.20 6.19
N GLU A 624 8.56 27.32 5.25
CA GLU A 624 9.98 27.01 5.47
C GLU A 624 10.66 27.86 6.55
N SER A 625 10.20 29.11 6.70
CA SER A 625 10.80 30.10 7.60
C SER A 625 9.87 30.45 8.76
N ARG A 626 10.42 30.45 9.98
CA ARG A 626 9.75 31.00 11.17
C ARG A 626 9.64 32.53 11.14
N GLN A 627 10.38 33.23 10.27
CA GLN A 627 10.42 34.70 10.26
C GLN A 627 9.05 35.31 9.90
N GLY A 628 8.51 36.13 10.80
CA GLY A 628 7.22 36.80 10.61
C GLY A 628 5.98 35.99 11.04
N THR A 629 6.15 34.73 11.46
CA THR A 629 5.06 33.89 12.01
C THR A 629 4.59 34.32 13.41
N GLY A 630 5.41 35.09 14.12
CA GLY A 630 5.20 35.47 15.52
C GLY A 630 5.76 34.46 16.54
N LEU A 631 6.31 33.32 16.11
CA LEU A 631 6.84 32.28 17.01
C LEU A 631 8.05 32.71 17.87
N ASP A 632 8.69 33.83 17.54
CA ASP A 632 9.71 34.50 18.37
C ASP A 632 9.14 35.07 19.69
N ALA A 633 7.83 35.34 19.72
CA ALA A 633 7.07 35.86 20.86
C ALA A 633 5.69 35.18 20.91
N PRO A 634 5.63 33.87 21.23
CA PRO A 634 4.44 33.05 21.02
C PRO A 634 3.27 33.45 21.92
N LEU A 635 2.05 33.27 21.40
CA LEU A 635 0.78 33.44 22.13
C LEU A 635 0.66 32.44 23.28
N ALA A 636 1.07 31.19 23.02
CA ALA A 636 1.18 30.13 24.01
C ALA A 636 2.41 29.26 23.73
N MET A 637 3.08 28.81 24.79
CA MET A 637 4.06 27.73 24.75
C MET A 637 3.54 26.61 25.63
N ILE A 638 3.37 25.43 25.05
CA ILE A 638 2.77 24.26 25.67
C ILE A 638 3.85 23.17 25.74
N ALA A 639 4.05 22.58 26.91
CA ALA A 639 4.94 21.45 27.12
C ALA A 639 4.15 20.30 27.73
N ALA A 640 4.39 19.07 27.25
CA ALA A 640 3.77 17.87 27.79
C ALA A 640 4.85 16.84 28.17
N THR A 641 4.55 16.00 29.17
CA THR A 641 5.23 14.71 29.31
C THR A 641 4.26 13.57 29.06
N PHE A 642 4.71 12.50 28.43
CA PHE A 642 3.87 11.36 28.08
C PHE A 642 4.64 10.03 28.05
N GLY A 643 3.90 8.92 27.91
CA GLY A 643 4.45 7.56 27.83
C GLY A 643 4.98 7.01 29.16
N ASP A 644 5.41 5.74 29.16
CA ASP A 644 5.95 5.07 30.35
C ASP A 644 7.37 5.55 30.69
N ASP A 645 8.16 5.91 29.68
CA ASP A 645 9.54 6.41 29.83
C ASP A 645 9.62 7.93 30.10
N GLY A 646 8.49 8.64 30.06
CA GLY A 646 8.39 10.06 30.44
C GLY A 646 8.97 11.03 29.39
N GLU A 647 8.69 10.79 28.12
CA GLU A 647 9.08 11.62 26.98
C GLU A 647 8.60 13.07 27.16
N GLU A 648 9.39 14.05 26.73
CA GLU A 648 9.07 15.48 26.78
C GLU A 648 8.89 16.06 25.36
N GLU A 649 7.75 16.70 25.12
CA GLU A 649 7.54 17.51 23.91
C GLU A 649 7.14 18.95 24.24
N ARG A 650 7.33 19.86 23.27
CA ARG A 650 7.04 21.28 23.41
C ARG A 650 6.54 21.88 22.10
N VAL A 651 5.41 22.56 22.14
CA VAL A 651 4.80 23.25 21.00
C VAL A 651 4.70 24.75 21.30
N ARG A 652 5.10 25.58 20.33
CA ARG A 652 4.87 27.03 20.35
C ARG A 652 3.74 27.36 19.39
N ILE A 653 2.80 28.19 19.82
CA ILE A 653 1.67 28.67 19.02
C ILE A 653 1.74 30.20 18.96
N ALA A 654 1.56 30.78 17.78
CA ALA A 654 1.58 32.22 17.55
C ALA A 654 0.50 32.65 16.54
N ARG A 655 0.23 33.95 16.45
CA ARG A 655 -0.63 34.56 15.43
C ARG A 655 0.10 35.71 14.76
N SER A 656 -0.05 35.84 13.45
CA SER A 656 0.51 36.95 12.66
C SER A 656 -0.39 37.26 11.47
N GLY A 657 -0.95 38.47 11.46
CA GLY A 657 -2.12 38.78 10.63
C GLY A 657 -3.30 37.90 11.01
N ASP A 658 -4.02 37.40 10.01
CA ASP A 658 -5.19 36.53 10.17
C ASP A 658 -4.83 35.03 10.33
N ALA A 659 -3.54 34.67 10.29
CA ALA A 659 -3.06 33.29 10.32
C ALA A 659 -2.53 32.88 11.71
N THR A 660 -2.84 31.65 12.12
CA THR A 660 -2.27 30.98 13.28
C THR A 660 -1.15 30.04 12.85
N TYR A 661 -0.02 30.08 13.56
CA TYR A 661 1.16 29.29 13.30
C TYR A 661 1.53 28.43 14.50
N GLY A 662 1.96 27.20 14.24
CA GLY A 662 2.49 26.28 15.24
C GLY A 662 3.93 25.84 14.92
N ALA A 663 4.69 25.45 15.93
CA ALA A 663 5.93 24.71 15.75
C ALA A 663 6.19 23.76 16.91
N HIS A 664 6.34 22.47 16.60
CA HIS A 664 6.82 21.45 17.52
C HIS A 664 8.35 21.56 17.68
N GLY A 665 8.84 21.34 18.90
CA GLY A 665 10.25 21.33 19.25
C GLY A 665 11.02 22.51 18.65
N ASP A 666 12.18 22.23 18.06
CA ASP A 666 12.93 23.20 17.27
C ASP A 666 12.94 22.85 15.77
N GLU A 667 11.88 22.18 15.29
CA GLU A 667 11.69 21.83 13.87
C GLU A 667 11.75 23.06 12.94
N PRO A 668 12.42 22.99 11.79
CA PRO A 668 12.56 24.11 10.86
C PRO A 668 11.22 24.52 10.26
N GLY A 669 11.07 25.83 10.05
CA GLY A 669 9.81 26.41 9.60
C GLY A 669 8.71 26.42 10.67
N ALA A 670 7.47 26.50 10.21
CA ALA A 670 6.27 26.48 11.03
C ALA A 670 5.11 25.77 10.32
N ALA A 671 4.23 25.12 11.07
CA ALA A 671 2.92 24.70 10.61
C ALA A 671 1.98 25.91 10.50
N VAL A 672 1.16 25.94 9.45
CA VAL A 672 -0.07 26.74 9.39
C VAL A 672 -1.20 25.89 9.96
N VAL A 673 -1.99 26.45 10.86
CA VAL A 673 -2.99 25.71 11.66
C VAL A 673 -4.32 26.44 11.63
N ASP A 674 -5.43 25.70 11.54
CA ASP A 674 -6.78 26.24 11.71
C ASP A 674 -6.89 27.07 13.01
N SER A 675 -7.21 28.36 12.84
CA SER A 675 -7.28 29.31 13.95
C SER A 675 -8.39 28.96 14.96
N ALA A 676 -9.50 28.38 14.51
CA ALA A 676 -10.64 28.03 15.36
C ALA A 676 -10.42 26.73 16.14
N ALA A 677 -9.66 25.78 15.59
CA ALA A 677 -9.15 24.63 16.36
C ALA A 677 -8.25 25.08 17.51
N VAL A 678 -7.37 26.06 17.25
CA VAL A 678 -6.52 26.68 18.29
C VAL A 678 -7.34 27.50 19.29
N ASP A 679 -8.35 28.28 18.85
CA ASP A 679 -9.25 28.98 19.78
C ASP A 679 -10.00 27.98 20.68
N GLY A 680 -10.53 26.87 20.13
CA GLY A 680 -11.20 25.83 20.91
C GLY A 680 -10.29 25.15 21.95
N ALA A 681 -9.01 24.93 21.63
CA ALA A 681 -8.03 24.43 22.60
C ALA A 681 -7.70 25.47 23.70
N LEU A 682 -7.72 26.77 23.38
CA LEU A 682 -7.53 27.85 24.35
C LEU A 682 -8.77 28.09 25.22
N GLU A 683 -9.98 27.91 24.67
CA GLU A 683 -11.25 27.93 25.43
C GLU A 683 -11.33 26.75 26.41
N ALA A 684 -10.92 25.55 25.99
CA ALA A 684 -10.83 24.37 26.86
C ALA A 684 -9.81 24.57 28.01
N LEU A 685 -8.71 25.30 27.75
CA LEU A 685 -7.76 25.69 28.79
C LEU A 685 -8.35 26.72 29.77
N ASP A 686 -9.07 27.72 29.27
CA ASP A 686 -9.67 28.76 30.12
C ASP A 686 -10.82 28.24 30.99
N ALA A 687 -11.48 27.14 30.59
CA ALA A 687 -12.40 26.41 31.46
C ALA A 687 -11.70 25.80 32.70
N LEU A 688 -10.40 25.45 32.58
CA LEU A 688 -9.57 24.89 33.65
C LEU A 688 -8.75 25.93 34.44
N ASP A 689 -8.69 27.16 33.95
CA ASP A 689 -8.26 28.33 34.71
C ASP A 689 -9.25 29.50 34.57
N PRO A 690 -10.42 29.47 35.25
CA PRO A 690 -11.42 30.52 35.13
C PRO A 690 -10.93 31.91 35.61
N GLY A 691 -9.75 31.99 36.25
CA GLY A 691 -9.03 33.24 36.50
C GLY A 691 -8.41 33.89 35.24
N ALA A 692 -8.51 33.27 34.07
CA ALA A 692 -7.95 33.76 32.80
C ALA A 692 -8.77 34.88 32.12
N SER A 693 -10.07 35.01 32.43
CA SER A 693 -11.02 35.82 31.65
C SER A 693 -11.24 37.26 32.17
N THR A 694 -10.30 37.82 32.96
CA THR A 694 -10.59 38.97 33.85
C THR A 694 -9.58 40.14 33.86
N ASP A 695 -8.59 40.19 32.95
CA ASP A 695 -7.66 41.32 32.74
C ASP A 695 -7.43 41.59 31.24
#